data_AF-A0A7X7SK65-F1
#
_entry.id   AF-A0A7X7SK65-F1
#
_cell.length_a   1.000
_cell.length_b   1.000
_cell.length_c   1.000
_cell.angle_alpha   90.00
_cell.angle_beta   90.00
_cell.angle_gamma   90.00
#
_symmetry.space_group_name_H-M   'P 1'
#
loop_
_entity.id
_entity.type
_entity.pdbx_description
1 polymer ?
#
loop_
_entity_poly.entity_id
_entity_poly.type
_entity_poly.pdbx_seq_one_letter_code
_entity_poly.pdbx_strand_id
1 'polypeptide(L)'
;MKRLLRRTMMIALAIGAAGCARSDADRFSGEVRQGLDEGATAAAAWIEEARTTQPSDEAVVAAGYLERLRLGLGSPFRLAEYALADPRLEPAARERVAWAILRRTLDQQSYQIDPRAFDRLTRPGQPGSGDAHLELITNAVAESPDPRTGELAVRLAYALASAEGSLTSGATKLAAQAAALVRDRTLAAQDARQLLQASEASGVPAFELLRRWRQDRLFRVEQPVLAASAPDRERSAMTFAPKLAEALRKLPLRPQDPHTHDHVPGSLLGEVAARRLIEIGDSMELPPQAPVAIAARMYRRELLDQPWVSVEEHEARIAFMQSAVDEEAFAAELALLRPASPYDIAPALTPLSGAVGMRSYAQEPVWFPGFGGPSARELTERYGISAITYSDSIPATWRPYLRRMLDLAFGDLRLVMPALDVSGLRVHFGSSPENVPTLAMHDPSKRRLLLPPATAAGTIAHEVAHDLDWQVALRRYRVRGDYASDRATRSRNDRLAMHLRDLASGLLEAPRPGEPAVHATRPAEVFARSIDWFVAVALAENGRSNGYLSSVQDDILTGYGTVKAPDVSGSAGDALMTILDEVAPVYPRTRQWFLRTYGTARALTPYDLVRHVLEADSADFASLVPLSVEIGNAGTMRVVAVSEARDEAFGAIDQWICRAPAASHDRALEEARRTLVSEAAAARGRGIALAQAEQIAGERGKAWMMREFYGAPWPPVELDEGTLALLVPIAEAVRELAVTREELPKDVFRLARIERDCANAPFAVQ
;
A
#
# COMPACT_ATOMS: atom_id res chain seq x y z
N MET A 1 6.98 39.63 -26.06
CA MET A 1 5.53 39.86 -26.31
C MET A 1 4.75 38.60 -26.75
N LYS A 2 5.09 37.93 -27.86
CA LYS A 2 4.34 36.73 -28.34
C LYS A 2 4.30 35.53 -27.35
N ARG A 3 5.35 35.32 -26.53
CA ARG A 3 5.35 34.29 -25.45
C ARG A 3 4.54 34.69 -24.21
N LEU A 4 4.42 35.99 -23.93
CA LEU A 4 3.62 36.50 -22.82
C LEU A 4 2.13 36.35 -23.15
N LEU A 5 1.71 36.76 -24.36
CA LEU A 5 0.33 36.55 -24.85
C LEU A 5 -0.08 35.07 -24.89
N ARG A 6 0.82 34.14 -25.24
CA ARG A 6 0.53 32.69 -25.21
C ARG A 6 0.33 32.14 -23.79
N ARG A 7 1.07 32.64 -22.79
CA ARG A 7 0.88 32.28 -21.38
C ARG A 7 -0.41 32.86 -20.82
N THR A 8 -0.71 34.14 -21.10
CA THR A 8 -1.96 34.77 -20.64
C THR A 8 -3.19 34.15 -21.31
N MET A 9 -3.09 33.73 -22.57
CA MET A 9 -4.18 33.08 -23.30
C MET A 9 -4.41 31.62 -22.87
N MET A 10 -3.38 30.88 -22.46
CA MET A 10 -3.55 29.56 -21.83
C MET A 10 -4.09 29.65 -20.40
N ILE A 11 -3.69 30.66 -19.62
CA ILE A 11 -4.26 30.92 -18.29
C ILE A 11 -5.73 31.34 -18.43
N ALA A 12 -6.08 32.16 -19.42
CA ALA A 12 -7.47 32.52 -19.70
C ALA A 12 -8.32 31.33 -20.22
N LEU A 13 -7.74 30.40 -20.99
CA LEU A 13 -8.44 29.16 -21.38
C LEU A 13 -8.59 28.17 -20.22
N ALA A 14 -7.63 28.09 -19.30
CA ALA A 14 -7.72 27.26 -18.10
C ALA A 14 -8.75 27.81 -17.10
N ILE A 15 -8.81 29.14 -16.93
CA ILE A 15 -9.83 29.82 -16.13
C ILE A 15 -11.21 29.74 -16.81
N GLY A 16 -11.27 29.81 -18.15
CA GLY A 16 -12.51 29.66 -18.92
C GLY A 16 -13.07 28.23 -18.95
N ALA A 17 -12.23 27.20 -18.90
CA ALA A 17 -12.65 25.80 -18.79
C ALA A 17 -13.07 25.42 -17.36
N ALA A 18 -12.46 26.01 -16.33
CA ALA A 18 -12.91 25.88 -14.94
C ALA A 18 -14.22 26.65 -14.67
N GLY A 19 -14.46 27.77 -15.36
CA GLY A 19 -15.64 28.63 -15.19
C GLY A 19 -16.91 28.18 -15.93
N CYS A 20 -16.90 27.05 -16.66
CA CYS A 20 -18.06 26.55 -17.41
C CYS A 20 -18.29 25.04 -17.29
N ALA A 21 -17.56 24.35 -16.40
CA ALA A 21 -17.93 23.01 -15.99
C ALA A 21 -19.11 23.12 -15.01
N ARG A 22 -20.32 22.73 -15.43
CA ARG A 22 -21.45 22.54 -14.50
C ARG A 22 -20.98 21.65 -13.35
N SER A 23 -21.22 22.08 -12.12
CA SER A 23 -20.86 21.25 -10.96
C SER A 23 -21.64 19.95 -11.04
N ASP A 24 -21.06 18.84 -10.58
CA ASP A 24 -21.81 17.58 -10.55
C ASP A 24 -23.06 17.65 -9.66
N ALA A 25 -23.16 18.61 -8.72
CA ALA A 25 -24.42 18.87 -8.01
C ALA A 25 -25.54 19.37 -8.92
N ASP A 26 -25.22 20.10 -9.98
CA ASP A 26 -26.23 20.64 -10.91
C ASP A 26 -26.98 19.54 -11.66
N ARG A 27 -26.52 18.30 -11.59
CA ARG A 27 -27.14 17.11 -12.19
C ARG A 27 -28.23 16.50 -11.32
N PHE A 28 -28.29 16.84 -10.03
CA PHE A 28 -29.29 16.33 -9.10
C PHE A 28 -30.44 17.32 -8.91
N SER A 29 -31.53 16.85 -8.32
CA SER A 29 -32.78 17.57 -8.12
C SER A 29 -33.37 17.31 -6.72
N GLY A 30 -34.42 18.05 -6.37
CA GLY A 30 -35.19 17.84 -5.14
C GLY A 30 -34.33 17.87 -3.87
N GLU A 31 -34.60 16.92 -2.98
CA GLU A 31 -33.95 16.80 -1.65
C GLU A 31 -32.44 16.58 -1.75
N VAL A 32 -31.96 15.84 -2.76
CA VAL A 32 -30.52 15.60 -2.94
C VAL A 32 -29.80 16.90 -3.28
N ARG A 33 -30.34 17.68 -4.22
CA ARG A 33 -29.75 18.98 -4.57
C ARG A 33 -29.75 19.92 -3.36
N GLN A 34 -30.88 20.00 -2.66
CA GLN A 34 -31.02 20.82 -1.47
C GLN A 34 -29.98 20.42 -0.40
N GLY A 35 -29.85 19.13 -0.10
CA GLY A 35 -28.87 18.63 0.87
C GLY A 35 -27.43 18.96 0.48
N LEU A 36 -27.07 18.80 -0.80
CA LEU A 36 -25.74 19.16 -1.30
C LEU A 36 -25.45 20.68 -1.18
N ASP A 37 -26.42 21.53 -1.51
CA ASP A 37 -26.28 22.99 -1.44
C ASP A 37 -26.19 23.49 0.02
N GLU A 38 -27.00 22.92 0.91
CA GLU A 38 -26.95 23.18 2.35
C GLU A 38 -25.62 22.71 2.96
N GLY A 39 -25.17 21.51 2.59
CA GLY A 39 -23.88 20.97 3.01
C GLY A 39 -22.69 21.81 2.53
N ALA A 40 -22.70 22.27 1.27
CA ALA A 40 -21.68 23.19 0.75
C ALA A 40 -21.63 24.49 1.55
N THR A 41 -22.80 25.09 1.80
CA THR A 41 -22.94 26.36 2.53
C THR A 41 -22.45 26.22 3.97
N ALA A 42 -22.86 25.16 4.67
CA ALA A 42 -22.43 24.90 6.03
C ALA A 42 -20.92 24.64 6.11
N ALA A 43 -20.36 23.86 5.18
CA ALA A 43 -18.92 23.58 5.12
C ALA A 43 -18.10 24.87 4.99
N ALA A 44 -18.49 25.79 4.11
CA ALA A 44 -17.81 27.07 3.95
C ALA A 44 -17.87 27.90 5.25
N ALA A 45 -19.03 27.95 5.91
CA ALA A 45 -19.19 28.67 7.16
C ALA A 45 -18.32 28.09 8.29
N TRP A 46 -18.33 26.77 8.48
CA TRP A 46 -17.52 26.12 9.51
C TRP A 46 -16.02 26.25 9.27
N ILE A 47 -15.56 26.17 8.01
CA ILE A 47 -14.13 26.36 7.69
C ILE A 47 -13.67 27.79 7.98
N GLU A 48 -14.47 28.79 7.61
CA GLU A 48 -14.16 30.18 7.92
C GLU A 48 -14.15 30.41 9.44
N GLU A 49 -15.16 29.90 10.16
CA GLU A 49 -15.24 30.03 11.61
C GLU A 49 -14.08 29.32 12.32
N ALA A 50 -13.70 28.11 11.89
CA ALA A 50 -12.58 27.34 12.44
C ALA A 50 -11.21 28.00 12.22
N ARG A 51 -11.13 29.06 11.41
CA ARG A 51 -9.92 29.89 11.22
C ARG A 51 -9.93 31.16 12.05
N THR A 52 -11.01 31.45 12.77
CA THR A 52 -11.11 32.58 13.67
C THR A 52 -10.39 32.31 15.01
N THR A 53 -10.30 33.34 15.86
CA THR A 53 -9.67 33.24 17.18
C THR A 53 -10.59 32.64 18.25
N GLN A 54 -11.89 32.48 17.99
CA GLN A 54 -12.88 31.96 18.94
C GLN A 54 -13.95 31.12 18.21
N PRO A 55 -13.57 29.96 17.64
CA PRO A 55 -14.53 29.09 16.95
C PRO A 55 -15.46 28.38 17.94
N SER A 56 -16.70 28.11 17.53
CA SER A 56 -17.62 27.25 18.28
C SER A 56 -17.22 25.77 18.22
N ASP A 57 -17.61 24.99 19.23
CA ASP A 57 -17.33 23.55 19.27
C ASP A 57 -17.99 22.80 18.09
N GLU A 58 -19.18 23.22 17.63
CA GLU A 58 -19.81 22.66 16.42
C GLU A 58 -18.93 22.88 15.19
N ALA A 59 -18.45 24.12 14.97
CA ALA A 59 -17.58 24.43 13.84
C ALA A 59 -16.25 23.69 13.91
N VAL A 60 -15.67 23.55 15.11
CA VAL A 60 -14.42 22.80 15.34
C VAL A 60 -14.59 21.32 14.98
N VAL A 61 -15.61 20.65 15.51
CA VAL A 61 -15.87 19.23 15.23
C VAL A 61 -16.22 19.02 13.76
N ALA A 62 -17.06 19.87 13.17
CA ALA A 62 -17.43 19.80 11.76
C ALA A 62 -16.20 19.99 10.85
N ALA A 63 -15.38 21.02 11.08
CA ALA A 63 -14.14 21.24 10.33
C ALA A 63 -13.15 20.08 10.52
N GLY A 64 -13.11 19.44 11.69
CA GLY A 64 -12.33 18.22 11.94
C GLY A 64 -12.74 17.03 11.06
N TYR A 65 -14.04 16.84 10.80
CA TYR A 65 -14.51 15.87 9.80
C TYR A 65 -14.05 16.23 8.38
N LEU A 66 -14.14 17.50 8.00
CA LEU A 66 -13.73 17.94 6.66
C LEU A 66 -12.21 17.85 6.47
N GLU A 67 -11.43 18.06 7.52
CA GLU A 67 -9.97 17.90 7.50
C GLU A 67 -9.56 16.43 7.39
N ARG A 68 -10.21 15.53 8.14
CA ARG A 68 -10.03 14.07 7.96
C ARG A 68 -10.36 13.63 6.53
N LEU A 69 -11.47 14.12 5.97
CA LEU A 69 -11.85 13.89 4.58
C LEU A 69 -10.77 14.39 3.61
N ARG A 70 -10.28 15.62 3.82
CA ARG A 70 -9.23 16.23 2.99
C ARG A 70 -7.97 15.38 3.03
N LEU A 71 -7.53 14.94 4.21
CA LEU A 71 -6.34 14.11 4.38
C LEU A 71 -6.53 12.67 3.90
N GLY A 72 -7.76 12.19 3.76
CA GLY A 72 -8.05 10.78 3.46
C GLY A 72 -7.96 9.86 4.67
N LEU A 73 -8.12 10.41 5.88
CA LEU A 73 -8.19 9.66 7.12
C LEU A 73 -9.60 9.07 7.26
N GLY A 74 -9.80 7.92 6.61
CA GLY A 74 -11.10 7.24 6.51
C GLY A 74 -11.79 7.46 5.16
N SER A 75 -12.63 6.50 4.76
CA SER A 75 -13.45 6.65 3.55
C SER A 75 -14.54 7.71 3.76
N PRO A 76 -14.94 8.46 2.72
CA PRO A 76 -16.00 9.46 2.85
C PRO A 76 -17.32 8.89 3.38
N PHE A 77 -17.67 7.65 3.01
CA PHE A 77 -18.91 7.01 3.46
C PHE A 77 -18.83 6.59 4.93
N ARG A 78 -17.66 6.08 5.39
CA ARG A 78 -17.42 5.84 6.81
C ARG A 78 -17.47 7.14 7.61
N LEU A 79 -16.82 8.20 7.13
CA LEU A 79 -16.82 9.51 7.79
C LEU A 79 -18.23 10.11 7.86
N ALA A 80 -19.03 9.99 6.80
CA ALA A 80 -20.42 10.43 6.82
C ALA A 80 -21.26 9.63 7.83
N GLU A 81 -21.06 8.31 7.95
CA GLU A 81 -21.74 7.52 8.99
C GLU A 81 -21.28 7.88 10.41
N TYR A 82 -19.99 8.17 10.60
CA TYR A 82 -19.47 8.70 11.87
C TYR A 82 -20.14 10.02 12.23
N ALA A 83 -20.20 10.97 11.29
CA ALA A 83 -20.84 12.27 11.50
C ALA A 83 -22.34 12.12 11.86
N LEU A 84 -23.06 11.21 11.20
CA LEU A 84 -24.46 10.90 11.51
C LEU A 84 -24.68 10.33 12.92
N ALA A 85 -23.65 9.74 13.52
CA ALA A 85 -23.69 9.11 14.82
C ALA A 85 -22.98 9.89 15.93
N ASP A 86 -22.35 11.03 15.62
CA ASP A 86 -21.48 11.76 16.54
C ASP A 86 -22.28 12.45 17.65
N PRO A 87 -22.14 12.05 18.92
CA PRO A 87 -22.92 12.61 20.01
C PRO A 87 -22.62 14.09 20.31
N ARG A 88 -21.49 14.61 19.82
CA ARG A 88 -21.07 16.01 20.05
C ARG A 88 -21.79 17.02 19.14
N LEU A 89 -22.41 16.53 18.08
CA LEU A 89 -23.15 17.34 17.12
C LEU A 89 -24.65 17.21 17.38
N GLU A 90 -25.38 18.31 17.24
CA GLU A 90 -26.84 18.31 17.22
C GLU A 90 -27.37 17.55 15.98
N PRO A 91 -28.57 16.94 16.03
CA PRO A 91 -29.08 16.12 14.92
C PRO A 91 -29.05 16.82 13.55
N ALA A 92 -29.40 18.10 13.49
CA ALA A 92 -29.36 18.88 12.24
C ALA A 92 -27.91 19.12 11.77
N ALA A 93 -26.96 19.34 12.68
CA ALA A 93 -25.56 19.50 12.33
C ALA A 93 -24.96 18.20 11.80
N ARG A 94 -25.32 17.05 12.38
CA ARG A 94 -24.90 15.71 11.90
C ARG A 94 -25.22 15.49 10.43
N GLU A 95 -26.46 15.77 10.03
CA GLU A 95 -26.89 15.64 8.64
C GLU A 95 -26.18 16.64 7.72
N ARG A 96 -26.03 17.90 8.15
CA ARG A 96 -25.28 18.91 7.37
C ARG A 96 -23.81 18.52 7.17
N VAL A 97 -23.14 17.97 8.18
CA VAL A 97 -21.75 17.47 8.05
C VAL A 97 -21.70 16.29 7.08
N ALA A 98 -22.64 15.35 7.16
CA ALA A 98 -22.71 14.22 6.22
C ALA A 98 -22.93 14.68 4.77
N TRP A 99 -23.82 15.65 4.55
CA TRP A 99 -24.01 16.27 3.24
C TRP A 99 -22.77 17.02 2.76
N ALA A 100 -22.11 17.78 3.64
CA ALA A 100 -20.84 18.45 3.34
C ALA A 100 -19.76 17.45 2.89
N ILE A 101 -19.66 16.29 3.55
CA ILE A 101 -18.72 15.23 3.16
C ILE A 101 -19.04 14.70 1.77
N LEU A 102 -20.31 14.36 1.48
CA LEU A 102 -20.71 13.87 0.16
C LEU A 102 -20.47 14.92 -0.94
N ARG A 103 -20.80 16.18 -0.66
CA ARG A 103 -20.58 17.31 -1.57
C ARG A 103 -19.11 17.49 -1.92
N ARG A 104 -18.24 17.56 -0.90
CA ARG A 104 -16.79 17.68 -1.09
C ARG A 104 -16.19 16.44 -1.79
N THR A 105 -16.77 15.26 -1.59
CA THR A 105 -16.37 14.03 -2.28
C THR A 105 -16.69 14.10 -3.78
N LEU A 106 -17.87 14.58 -4.16
CA LEU A 106 -18.23 14.82 -5.56
C LEU A 106 -17.29 15.84 -6.22
N ASP A 107 -16.93 16.89 -5.49
CA ASP A 107 -15.98 17.92 -5.93
C ASP A 107 -14.51 17.44 -5.88
N GLN A 108 -14.27 16.15 -5.59
CA GLN A 108 -12.94 15.52 -5.48
C GLN A 108 -12.00 16.23 -4.47
N GLN A 109 -12.56 16.79 -3.40
CA GLN A 109 -11.80 17.47 -2.33
C GLN A 109 -11.36 16.52 -1.21
N SER A 110 -11.55 15.21 -1.39
CA SER A 110 -11.08 14.15 -0.49
C SER A 110 -9.68 13.63 -0.88
N TYR A 111 -8.95 13.04 0.06
CA TYR A 111 -7.64 12.39 -0.17
C TYR A 111 -6.59 13.29 -0.85
N GLN A 112 -6.56 14.57 -0.52
CA GLN A 112 -5.55 15.53 -0.99
C GLN A 112 -4.16 15.12 -0.52
N ILE A 113 -3.18 15.27 -1.42
CA ILE A 113 -1.79 14.87 -1.19
C ILE A 113 -0.94 16.13 -1.24
N ASP A 114 -0.08 16.28 -0.24
CA ASP A 114 0.96 17.31 -0.26
C ASP A 114 2.12 16.85 -1.17
N PRO A 115 2.39 17.53 -2.30
CA PRO A 115 3.41 17.14 -3.27
C PRO A 115 4.82 17.12 -2.67
N ARG A 116 5.08 17.87 -1.58
CA ARG A 116 6.39 17.86 -0.88
C ARG A 116 6.83 16.46 -0.47
N ALA A 117 5.89 15.54 -0.24
CA ALA A 117 6.18 14.13 0.04
C ALA A 117 7.06 13.48 -1.05
N PHE A 118 7.07 14.03 -2.27
CA PHE A 118 7.78 13.48 -3.43
C PHE A 118 9.05 14.26 -3.83
N ASP A 119 9.42 15.34 -3.13
CA ASP A 119 10.59 16.15 -3.48
C ASP A 119 11.92 15.38 -3.39
N ARG A 120 11.92 14.23 -2.69
CA ARG A 120 13.07 13.31 -2.58
C ARG A 120 13.11 12.18 -3.62
N LEU A 121 12.15 12.12 -4.56
CA LEU A 121 12.06 11.00 -5.49
C LEU A 121 13.13 11.04 -6.59
N THR A 122 13.51 12.24 -7.04
CA THR A 122 14.58 12.45 -8.02
C THR A 122 15.95 12.47 -7.36
N ARG A 123 17.00 12.23 -8.16
CA ARG A 123 18.41 12.38 -7.72
C ARG A 123 19.10 13.54 -8.45
N PRO A 124 19.71 14.51 -7.72
CA PRO A 124 19.53 14.76 -6.29
C PRO A 124 18.07 15.17 -5.99
N GLY A 125 17.62 14.96 -4.75
CA GLY A 125 16.30 15.44 -4.33
C GLY A 125 16.25 16.96 -4.44
N GLN A 126 15.18 17.50 -5.00
CA GLN A 126 15.04 18.94 -5.25
C GLN A 126 13.64 19.40 -4.83
N PRO A 127 13.53 20.44 -3.98
CA PRO A 127 12.25 21.07 -3.66
C PRO A 127 11.51 21.50 -4.93
N GLY A 128 10.20 21.22 -4.97
CA GLY A 128 9.31 21.57 -6.09
C GLY A 128 9.22 20.50 -7.18
N SER A 129 10.06 19.44 -7.13
CA SER A 129 9.95 18.32 -8.07
C SER A 129 8.70 17.46 -7.83
N GLY A 130 8.14 17.51 -6.62
CA GLY A 130 7.02 16.69 -6.21
C GLY A 130 5.71 16.99 -6.93
N ASP A 131 5.47 18.25 -7.34
CA ASP A 131 4.29 18.63 -8.11
C ASP A 131 4.21 17.90 -9.44
N ALA A 132 5.34 17.82 -10.16
CA ALA A 132 5.38 17.14 -11.45
C ALA A 132 5.15 15.62 -11.31
N HIS A 133 5.58 15.02 -10.21
CA HIS A 133 5.26 13.63 -9.88
C HIS A 133 3.77 13.47 -9.57
N LEU A 134 3.20 14.31 -8.72
CA LEU A 134 1.80 14.22 -8.34
C LEU A 134 0.86 14.50 -9.53
N GLU A 135 1.20 15.45 -10.40
CA GLU A 135 0.48 15.73 -11.66
C GLU A 135 0.50 14.50 -12.57
N LEU A 136 1.68 13.90 -12.78
CA LEU A 136 1.83 12.70 -13.61
C LEU A 136 1.02 11.52 -13.08
N ILE A 137 1.03 11.29 -11.76
CA ILE A 137 0.23 10.25 -11.11
C ILE A 137 -1.27 10.55 -11.26
N THR A 138 -1.66 11.81 -11.02
CA THR A 138 -3.06 12.25 -11.11
C THR A 138 -3.62 12.05 -12.50
N ASN A 139 -2.89 12.49 -13.53
CA ASN A 139 -3.30 12.33 -14.92
C ASN A 139 -3.36 10.86 -15.32
N ALA A 140 -2.36 10.05 -14.94
CA ALA A 140 -2.35 8.62 -15.25
C ALA A 140 -3.57 7.88 -14.70
N VAL A 141 -4.03 8.22 -13.49
CA VAL A 141 -5.21 7.62 -12.86
C VAL A 141 -6.51 8.19 -13.43
N ALA A 142 -6.61 9.52 -13.57
CA ALA A 142 -7.84 10.20 -13.97
C ALA A 142 -8.17 10.01 -15.45
N GLU A 143 -7.17 9.92 -16.34
CA GLU A 143 -7.36 9.72 -17.78
C GLU A 143 -7.58 8.25 -18.15
N SER A 144 -7.34 7.32 -17.22
CA SER A 144 -7.59 5.90 -17.43
C SER A 144 -9.10 5.59 -17.41
N PRO A 145 -9.60 4.69 -18.28
CA PRO A 145 -11.01 4.28 -18.25
C PRO A 145 -11.45 3.68 -16.92
N ASP A 146 -10.53 3.02 -16.22
CA ASP A 146 -10.70 2.53 -14.85
C ASP A 146 -9.54 3.07 -14.00
N PRO A 147 -9.82 3.76 -12.86
CA PRO A 147 -8.78 4.27 -11.98
C PRO A 147 -7.77 3.21 -11.51
N ARG A 148 -8.18 1.93 -11.41
CA ARG A 148 -7.28 0.83 -11.03
C ARG A 148 -6.25 0.50 -12.12
N THR A 149 -6.59 0.70 -13.39
CA THR A 149 -5.64 0.54 -14.50
C THR A 149 -4.54 1.60 -14.43
N GLY A 150 -4.91 2.86 -14.20
CA GLY A 150 -3.95 3.95 -14.07
C GLY A 150 -3.04 3.78 -12.86
N GLU A 151 -3.58 3.36 -11.72
CA GLU A 151 -2.78 3.04 -10.53
C GLU A 151 -1.76 1.93 -10.80
N LEU A 152 -2.17 0.82 -11.43
CA LEU A 152 -1.26 -0.27 -11.78
C LEU A 152 -0.17 0.21 -12.75
N ALA A 153 -0.53 1.04 -13.73
CA ALA A 153 0.45 1.62 -14.67
C ALA A 153 1.48 2.50 -13.95
N VAL A 154 1.05 3.31 -12.97
CA VAL A 154 1.96 4.11 -12.12
C VAL A 154 2.90 3.21 -11.34
N ARG A 155 2.40 2.15 -10.69
CA ARG A 155 3.23 1.20 -9.92
C ARG A 155 4.31 0.57 -10.78
N LEU A 156 3.93 0.06 -11.96
CA LEU A 156 4.86 -0.55 -12.92
C LEU A 156 5.88 0.50 -13.41
N ALA A 157 5.44 1.69 -13.80
CA ALA A 157 6.32 2.74 -14.31
C ALA A 157 7.36 3.21 -13.30
N TYR A 158 6.97 3.40 -12.03
CA TYR A 158 7.89 3.77 -10.97
C TYR A 158 8.83 2.63 -10.60
N ALA A 159 8.39 1.37 -10.67
CA ALA A 159 9.28 0.21 -10.51
C ALA A 159 10.34 0.17 -11.62
N LEU A 160 9.94 0.36 -12.89
CA LEU A 160 10.87 0.45 -14.02
C LEU A 160 11.85 1.63 -13.87
N ALA A 161 11.36 2.83 -13.52
CA ALA A 161 12.19 4.02 -13.36
C ALA A 161 13.15 3.92 -12.15
N SER A 162 12.74 3.24 -11.07
CA SER A 162 13.60 2.95 -9.92
C SER A 162 14.67 1.90 -10.28
N ALA A 163 14.30 0.86 -11.02
CA ALA A 163 15.23 -0.17 -11.50
C ALA A 163 16.33 0.40 -12.41
N GLU A 164 15.98 1.38 -13.23
CA GLU A 164 16.90 2.13 -14.07
C GLU A 164 17.82 3.07 -13.28
N GLY A 165 17.50 3.39 -12.03
CA GLY A 165 18.25 4.34 -11.21
C GLY A 165 17.90 5.81 -11.47
N SER A 166 16.87 6.08 -12.28
CA SER A 166 16.33 7.44 -12.51
C SER A 166 15.61 7.99 -11.28
N LEU A 167 15.10 7.12 -10.41
CA LEU A 167 14.45 7.46 -9.14
C LEU A 167 15.16 6.80 -7.95
N THR A 168 14.87 7.27 -6.74
CA THR A 168 15.32 6.61 -5.51
C THR A 168 14.67 5.24 -5.30
N SER A 169 15.28 4.39 -4.45
CA SER A 169 14.75 3.05 -4.14
C SER A 169 13.40 3.08 -3.40
N GLY A 170 13.10 4.17 -2.69
CA GLY A 170 11.80 4.37 -2.02
C GLY A 170 10.69 4.87 -2.95
N ALA A 171 11.00 5.20 -4.20
CA ALA A 171 10.06 5.86 -5.10
C ALA A 171 8.86 5.00 -5.46
N THR A 172 9.05 3.70 -5.69
CA THR A 172 7.96 2.76 -6.02
C THR A 172 6.89 2.74 -4.93
N LYS A 173 7.31 2.63 -3.65
CA LYS A 173 6.38 2.60 -2.52
C LYS A 173 5.64 3.93 -2.35
N LEU A 174 6.34 5.06 -2.41
CA LEU A 174 5.72 6.38 -2.26
C LEU A 174 4.75 6.69 -3.41
N ALA A 175 5.11 6.35 -4.65
CA ALA A 175 4.22 6.50 -5.79
C ALA A 175 3.01 5.57 -5.72
N ALA A 176 3.17 4.34 -5.23
CA ALA A 176 2.05 3.43 -4.99
C ALA A 176 1.09 3.97 -3.94
N GLN A 177 1.60 4.56 -2.85
CA GLN A 177 0.78 5.24 -1.84
C GLN A 177 -0.03 6.39 -2.46
N ALA A 178 0.62 7.25 -3.26
CA ALA A 178 -0.03 8.37 -3.92
C ALA A 178 -1.10 7.91 -4.93
N ALA A 179 -0.75 6.95 -5.78
CA ALA A 179 -1.65 6.40 -6.78
C ALA A 179 -2.88 5.74 -6.15
N ALA A 180 -2.71 5.06 -5.01
CA ALA A 180 -3.82 4.50 -4.25
C ALA A 180 -4.79 5.60 -3.76
N LEU A 181 -4.29 6.70 -3.20
CA LEU A 181 -5.12 7.80 -2.72
C LEU A 181 -5.80 8.58 -3.86
N VAL A 182 -5.10 8.80 -4.99
CA VAL A 182 -5.71 9.40 -6.19
C VAL A 182 -6.81 8.50 -6.75
N ARG A 183 -6.57 7.18 -6.82
CA ARG A 183 -7.61 6.21 -7.21
C ARG A 183 -8.80 6.30 -6.25
N ASP A 184 -8.56 6.32 -4.95
CA ASP A 184 -9.62 6.35 -3.94
C ASP A 184 -10.45 7.65 -4.03
N ARG A 185 -9.81 8.79 -4.32
CA ARG A 185 -10.49 10.05 -4.64
C ARG A 185 -11.45 9.90 -5.83
N THR A 186 -10.98 9.33 -6.94
CA THR A 186 -11.81 9.15 -8.14
C THR A 186 -12.92 8.14 -7.91
N LEU A 187 -12.65 7.00 -7.25
CA LEU A 187 -13.64 5.99 -6.94
C LEU A 187 -14.71 6.51 -5.97
N ALA A 188 -14.31 7.24 -4.92
CA ALA A 188 -15.25 7.83 -3.97
C ALA A 188 -16.19 8.83 -4.64
N ALA A 189 -15.69 9.69 -5.53
CA ALA A 189 -16.54 10.61 -6.29
C ALA A 189 -17.54 9.87 -7.20
N GLN A 190 -17.10 8.79 -7.84
CA GLN A 190 -18.00 7.95 -8.66
C GLN A 190 -19.06 7.23 -7.80
N ASP A 191 -18.64 6.68 -6.67
CA ASP A 191 -19.51 5.97 -5.73
C ASP A 191 -20.53 6.90 -5.08
N ALA A 192 -20.14 8.13 -4.71
CA ALA A 192 -21.04 9.15 -4.20
C ALA A 192 -22.08 9.54 -5.25
N ARG A 193 -21.66 9.69 -6.52
CA ARG A 193 -22.59 9.95 -7.63
C ARG A 193 -23.58 8.80 -7.80
N GLN A 194 -23.11 7.55 -7.77
CA GLN A 194 -23.97 6.37 -7.90
C GLN A 194 -24.96 6.24 -6.74
N LEU A 195 -24.52 6.48 -5.51
CA LEU A 195 -25.36 6.47 -4.31
C LEU A 195 -26.50 7.48 -4.45
N LEU A 196 -26.18 8.72 -4.81
CA LEU A 196 -27.16 9.80 -4.92
C LEU A 196 -28.13 9.59 -6.10
N GLN A 197 -27.63 9.08 -7.23
CA GLN A 197 -28.50 8.69 -8.35
C GLN A 197 -29.46 7.55 -7.96
N ALA A 198 -28.97 6.56 -7.21
CA ALA A 198 -29.80 5.46 -6.72
C ALA A 198 -30.84 5.95 -5.70
N SER A 199 -30.47 6.91 -4.85
CA SER A 199 -31.41 7.59 -3.93
C SER A 199 -32.55 8.28 -4.69
N GLU A 200 -32.23 9.10 -5.70
CA GLU A 200 -33.27 9.77 -6.51
C GLU A 200 -34.14 8.78 -7.27
N ALA A 201 -33.54 7.75 -7.89
CA ALA A 201 -34.27 6.78 -8.71
C ALA A 201 -35.20 5.87 -7.90
N SER A 202 -34.82 5.54 -6.66
CA SER A 202 -35.60 4.65 -5.78
C SER A 202 -36.52 5.39 -4.80
N GLY A 203 -36.30 6.69 -4.60
CA GLY A 203 -36.99 7.48 -3.57
C GLY A 203 -36.57 7.14 -2.14
N VAL A 204 -35.54 6.31 -1.95
CA VAL A 204 -34.99 5.99 -0.62
C VAL A 204 -34.05 7.13 -0.18
N PRO A 205 -34.14 7.62 1.07
CA PRO A 205 -33.24 8.66 1.57
C PRO A 205 -31.76 8.29 1.44
N ALA A 206 -30.94 9.23 0.98
CA ALA A 206 -29.52 9.00 0.67
C ALA A 206 -28.73 8.39 1.84
N PHE A 207 -28.98 8.82 3.08
CA PHE A 207 -28.26 8.31 4.25
C PHE A 207 -28.75 6.94 4.74
N GLU A 208 -30.00 6.57 4.46
CA GLU A 208 -30.45 5.19 4.67
C GLU A 208 -29.77 4.26 3.67
N LEU A 209 -29.74 4.67 2.40
CA LEU A 209 -29.07 3.92 1.34
C LEU A 209 -27.56 3.81 1.59
N LEU A 210 -26.92 4.86 2.11
CA LEU A 210 -25.50 4.88 2.49
C LEU A 210 -25.20 3.79 3.51
N ARG A 211 -25.95 3.73 4.62
CA ARG A 211 -25.76 2.72 5.67
C ARG A 211 -25.95 1.31 5.12
N ARG A 212 -26.98 1.10 4.29
CA ARG A 212 -27.22 -0.18 3.63
C ARG A 212 -26.07 -0.57 2.71
N TRP A 213 -25.60 0.34 1.86
CA TRP A 213 -24.49 0.08 0.94
C TRP A 213 -23.19 -0.20 1.68
N ARG A 214 -22.92 0.42 2.84
CA ARG A 214 -21.77 0.06 3.69
C ARG A 214 -21.92 -1.35 4.28
N GLN A 215 -23.10 -1.69 4.82
CA GLN A 215 -23.38 -3.02 5.36
C GLN A 215 -23.23 -4.13 4.29
N ASP A 216 -23.75 -3.86 3.10
CA ASP A 216 -23.69 -4.75 1.93
C ASP A 216 -22.34 -4.67 1.19
N ARG A 217 -21.43 -3.78 1.62
CA ARG A 217 -20.10 -3.52 1.05
C ARG A 217 -20.14 -3.18 -0.44
N LEU A 218 -21.04 -2.30 -0.86
CA LEU A 218 -21.22 -1.95 -2.27
C LEU A 218 -20.29 -0.83 -2.76
N PHE A 219 -19.66 -0.07 -1.85
CA PHE A 219 -18.74 1.00 -2.21
C PHE A 219 -17.41 0.44 -2.73
N ARG A 220 -17.09 0.73 -3.99
CA ARG A 220 -15.86 0.28 -4.66
C ARG A 220 -14.61 0.87 -4.05
N VAL A 221 -14.67 2.07 -3.47
CA VAL A 221 -13.55 2.68 -2.73
C VAL A 221 -13.26 1.95 -1.41
N GLU A 222 -14.25 1.30 -0.80
CA GLU A 222 -14.08 0.53 0.45
C GLU A 222 -13.78 -0.96 0.19
N GLN A 223 -13.69 -1.37 -1.07
CA GLN A 223 -13.39 -2.74 -1.45
C GLN A 223 -11.87 -3.02 -1.38
N PRO A 224 -11.44 -4.19 -0.86
CA PRO A 224 -10.04 -4.58 -0.83
C PRO A 224 -9.47 -4.74 -2.25
N VAL A 225 -8.18 -4.43 -2.39
CA VAL A 225 -7.49 -4.39 -3.70
C VAL A 225 -6.75 -5.69 -4.02
N LEU A 226 -6.57 -6.56 -3.02
CA LEU A 226 -5.96 -7.90 -3.17
C LEU A 226 -6.75 -8.84 -4.11
N ALA A 227 -7.97 -8.49 -4.53
CA ALA A 227 -8.72 -9.26 -5.50
C ALA A 227 -8.05 -9.20 -6.89
N ALA A 228 -8.06 -10.34 -7.61
CA ALA A 228 -7.45 -10.43 -8.94
C ALA A 228 -7.97 -9.35 -9.90
N SER A 229 -7.04 -8.72 -10.63
CA SER A 229 -7.38 -7.72 -11.64
C SER A 229 -7.96 -8.38 -12.89
N ALA A 230 -8.85 -7.66 -13.58
CA ALA A 230 -9.38 -8.13 -14.86
C ALA A 230 -8.26 -8.10 -15.92
N PRO A 231 -8.12 -9.13 -16.78
CA PRO A 231 -7.03 -9.21 -17.76
C PRO A 231 -6.91 -7.99 -18.67
N ASP A 232 -8.02 -7.40 -19.10
CA ASP A 232 -8.02 -6.18 -19.93
C ASP A 232 -7.43 -4.95 -19.20
N ARG A 233 -7.61 -4.88 -17.88
CA ARG A 233 -7.01 -3.82 -17.05
C ARG A 233 -5.51 -4.02 -16.95
N GLU A 234 -5.06 -5.25 -16.74
CA GLU A 234 -3.63 -5.60 -16.72
C GLU A 234 -2.97 -5.22 -18.05
N ARG A 235 -3.54 -5.68 -19.18
CA ARG A 235 -3.04 -5.38 -20.52
C ARG A 235 -2.91 -3.89 -20.79
N SER A 236 -3.95 -3.12 -20.45
CA SER A 236 -3.95 -1.67 -20.61
C SER A 236 -2.86 -1.00 -19.76
N ALA A 237 -2.69 -1.43 -18.52
CA ALA A 237 -1.67 -0.90 -17.61
C ALA A 237 -0.24 -1.20 -18.11
N MET A 238 0.03 -2.44 -18.55
CA MET A 238 1.32 -2.85 -19.11
C MET A 238 1.67 -2.05 -20.37
N THR A 239 0.68 -1.72 -21.19
CA THR A 239 0.89 -0.92 -22.41
C THR A 239 1.21 0.54 -22.08
N PHE A 240 0.67 1.08 -20.99
CA PHE A 240 0.85 2.47 -20.60
C PHE A 240 2.12 2.71 -19.76
N ALA A 241 2.51 1.74 -18.94
CA ALA A 241 3.62 1.87 -17.99
C ALA A 241 4.97 2.29 -18.62
N PRO A 242 5.43 1.73 -19.77
CA PRO A 242 6.70 2.16 -20.39
C PRO A 242 6.71 3.63 -20.81
N LYS A 243 5.58 4.13 -21.34
CA LYS A 243 5.42 5.54 -21.73
C LYS A 243 5.51 6.46 -20.50
N LEU A 244 4.92 6.02 -19.40
CA LEU A 244 4.96 6.74 -18.14
C LEU A 244 6.37 6.73 -17.52
N ALA A 245 7.09 5.61 -17.61
CA ALA A 245 8.49 5.49 -17.20
C ALA A 245 9.41 6.43 -18.02
N GLU A 246 9.17 6.56 -19.32
CA GLU A 246 9.87 7.51 -20.17
C GLU A 246 9.59 8.97 -19.75
N ALA A 247 8.35 9.29 -19.39
CA ALA A 247 8.00 10.61 -18.87
C ALA A 247 8.70 10.92 -17.55
N LEU A 248 8.79 9.95 -16.64
CA LEU A 248 9.50 10.06 -15.36
C LEU A 248 10.99 10.38 -15.56
N ARG A 249 11.66 9.71 -16.52
CA ARG A 249 13.07 9.96 -16.85
C ARG A 249 13.34 11.41 -17.26
N LYS A 250 12.35 12.09 -17.85
CA LYS A 250 12.46 13.48 -18.34
C LYS A 250 12.14 14.53 -17.27
N LEU A 251 11.62 14.15 -16.10
CA LEU A 251 11.24 15.10 -15.05
C LEU A 251 12.42 15.92 -14.51
N PRO A 252 13.60 15.34 -14.21
CA PRO A 252 14.74 16.11 -13.67
C PRO A 252 15.28 17.16 -14.64
N LEU A 253 14.94 17.08 -15.92
CA LEU A 253 15.42 18.00 -16.96
C LEU A 253 14.60 19.31 -17.03
N ARG A 254 13.51 19.41 -16.26
CA ARG A 254 12.64 20.60 -16.23
C ARG A 254 13.11 21.53 -15.10
N PRO A 255 13.20 22.86 -15.33
CA PRO A 255 13.47 23.80 -14.25
C PRO A 255 12.36 23.73 -13.21
N GLN A 256 12.73 23.55 -11.95
CA GLN A 256 11.81 23.49 -10.81
C GLN A 256 11.84 24.81 -10.04
N ASP A 257 10.68 25.29 -9.61
CA ASP A 257 10.56 26.46 -8.73
C ASP A 257 10.30 25.94 -7.29
N PRO A 258 11.20 26.22 -6.32
CA PRO A 258 11.08 25.76 -4.93
C PRO A 258 9.82 26.24 -4.20
N HIS A 259 9.13 27.27 -4.72
CA HIS A 259 7.94 27.87 -4.11
C HIS A 259 6.62 27.37 -4.72
N THR A 260 6.66 26.36 -5.57
CA THR A 260 5.48 25.79 -6.25
C THR A 260 4.42 25.20 -5.32
N HIS A 261 4.82 24.81 -4.11
CA HIS A 261 3.94 24.20 -3.10
C HIS A 261 2.90 25.15 -2.48
N ASP A 262 2.96 26.46 -2.74
CA ASP A 262 2.00 27.46 -2.24
C ASP A 262 0.55 27.23 -2.72
N HIS A 263 0.35 26.34 -3.70
CA HIS A 263 -0.96 26.01 -4.25
C HIS A 263 -1.73 24.91 -3.51
N VAL A 264 -1.12 24.17 -2.58
CA VAL A 264 -1.83 23.16 -1.79
C VAL A 264 -2.65 23.86 -0.72
N PRO A 265 -3.97 23.62 -0.63
CA PRO A 265 -4.76 24.13 0.47
C PRO A 265 -4.18 23.61 1.79
N GLY A 266 -3.70 24.54 2.63
CA GLY A 266 -3.30 24.24 4.00
C GLY A 266 -4.45 23.66 4.81
N SER A 267 -4.18 23.35 6.07
CA SER A 267 -5.19 22.83 7.00
C SER A 267 -6.51 23.61 6.94
N LEU A 268 -7.63 22.90 7.01
CA LEU A 268 -8.95 23.50 7.19
C LEU A 268 -9.14 24.05 8.61
N LEU A 269 -8.30 23.64 9.55
CA LEU A 269 -8.30 24.08 10.95
C LEU A 269 -7.26 25.20 11.14
N GLY A 270 -7.68 26.31 11.77
CA GLY A 270 -6.74 27.26 12.37
C GLY A 270 -6.11 26.69 13.65
N GLU A 271 -5.04 27.33 14.14
CA GLU A 271 -4.30 26.86 15.33
C GLU A 271 -5.21 26.72 16.57
N VAL A 272 -6.11 27.69 16.79
CA VAL A 272 -7.05 27.67 17.92
C VAL A 272 -8.05 26.51 17.79
N ALA A 273 -8.62 26.31 16.59
CA ALA A 273 -9.54 25.19 16.35
C ALA A 273 -8.86 23.83 16.47
N ALA A 274 -7.61 23.70 16.01
CA ALA A 274 -6.85 22.46 16.14
C ALA A 274 -6.60 22.11 17.62
N ARG A 275 -6.15 23.06 18.44
CA ARG A 275 -5.99 22.84 19.89
C ARG A 275 -7.32 22.51 20.56
N ARG A 276 -8.39 23.23 20.20
CA ARG A 276 -9.73 22.97 20.74
C ARG A 276 -10.26 21.59 20.33
N LEU A 277 -9.97 21.13 19.13
CA LEU A 277 -10.36 19.80 18.65
C LEU A 277 -9.65 18.71 19.45
N ILE A 278 -8.37 18.88 19.78
CA ILE A 278 -7.62 17.97 20.67
C ILE A 278 -8.30 17.90 22.04
N GLU A 279 -8.61 19.05 22.66
CA GLU A 279 -9.29 19.08 23.97
C GLU A 279 -10.67 18.39 23.96
N ILE A 280 -11.47 18.63 22.92
CA ILE A 280 -12.77 17.98 22.74
C ILE A 280 -12.59 16.46 22.54
N GLY A 281 -11.61 16.05 21.72
CA GLY A 281 -11.28 14.65 21.47
C GLY A 281 -10.83 13.91 22.73
N ASP A 282 -9.93 14.52 23.51
CA ASP A 282 -9.45 13.98 24.78
C ASP A 282 -10.60 13.74 25.77
N SER A 283 -11.58 14.65 25.80
CA SER A 283 -12.77 14.49 26.66
C SER A 283 -13.68 13.31 26.28
N MET A 284 -13.61 12.86 25.02
CA MET A 284 -14.34 11.68 24.57
C MET A 284 -13.66 10.39 24.99
N GLU A 285 -12.34 10.41 25.24
CA GLU A 285 -11.53 9.21 25.44
C GLU A 285 -11.71 8.19 24.29
N LEU A 286 -11.48 8.60 23.04
CA LEU A 286 -11.50 7.67 21.91
C LEU A 286 -10.37 6.63 22.02
N PRO A 287 -10.63 5.35 21.70
CA PRO A 287 -9.58 4.34 21.66
C PRO A 287 -8.63 4.58 20.48
N PRO A 288 -7.35 4.27 20.63
CA PRO A 288 -6.37 4.50 19.57
C PRO A 288 -6.61 3.58 18.37
N GLN A 289 -6.21 4.06 17.20
CA GLN A 289 -6.30 3.38 15.92
C GLN A 289 -4.88 3.17 15.38
N ALA A 290 -4.47 1.91 15.28
CA ALA A 290 -3.11 1.53 14.92
C ALA A 290 -2.57 2.18 13.62
N PRO A 291 -3.35 2.30 12.52
CA PRO A 291 -2.82 2.89 11.29
C PRO A 291 -2.26 4.32 11.45
N VAL A 292 -2.96 5.18 12.17
CA VAL A 292 -2.55 6.58 12.40
C VAL A 292 -1.52 6.69 13.52
N ALA A 293 -1.68 5.93 14.60
CA ALA A 293 -0.74 5.89 15.72
C ALA A 293 0.66 5.40 15.30
N ILE A 294 0.71 4.46 14.34
CA ILE A 294 1.97 3.97 13.76
C ILE A 294 2.49 4.97 12.73
N ALA A 295 1.65 5.50 11.85
CA ALA A 295 2.06 6.49 10.85
C ALA A 295 2.70 7.73 11.50
N ALA A 296 2.15 8.22 12.61
CA ALA A 296 2.68 9.35 13.36
C ALA A 296 4.14 9.11 13.82
N ARG A 297 4.52 7.86 14.08
CA ARG A 297 5.84 7.46 14.61
C ARG A 297 6.77 6.89 13.54
N MET A 298 6.24 6.61 12.35
CA MET A 298 6.96 5.93 11.26
C MET A 298 8.18 6.73 10.78
N TYR A 299 8.06 8.05 10.72
CA TYR A 299 9.10 8.97 10.25
C TYR A 299 9.80 9.70 11.41
N ARG A 300 9.96 9.04 12.57
CA ARG A 300 10.55 9.66 13.77
C ARG A 300 11.88 10.37 13.48
N ARG A 301 12.76 9.73 12.71
CA ARG A 301 14.08 10.29 12.37
C ARG A 301 13.96 11.52 11.47
N GLU A 302 13.07 11.48 10.48
CA GLU A 302 12.81 12.61 9.59
C GLU A 302 12.06 13.75 10.31
N LEU A 303 11.26 13.43 11.33
CA LEU A 303 10.57 14.41 12.15
C LEU A 303 11.52 15.06 13.17
N LEU A 304 12.35 14.31 13.88
CA LEU A 304 13.12 14.84 15.02
C LEU A 304 14.60 15.08 14.75
N ASP A 305 15.25 14.22 13.96
CA ASP A 305 16.72 14.14 13.89
C ASP A 305 17.27 14.91 12.69
N GLN A 306 16.66 16.06 12.35
CA GLN A 306 17.07 16.91 11.23
C GLN A 306 17.71 18.22 11.72
N PRO A 307 18.77 18.71 11.04
CA PRO A 307 19.54 19.87 11.51
C PRO A 307 18.78 21.20 11.42
N TRP A 308 17.68 21.25 10.67
CA TRP A 308 16.85 22.45 10.50
C TRP A 308 15.66 22.53 11.46
N VAL A 309 15.47 21.54 12.35
CA VAL A 309 14.35 21.52 13.30
C VAL A 309 14.72 22.31 14.56
N SER A 310 13.94 23.35 14.87
CA SER A 310 14.14 24.17 16.09
C SER A 310 13.73 23.41 17.36
N VAL A 311 14.05 23.94 18.54
CA VAL A 311 13.64 23.34 19.82
C VAL A 311 12.11 23.35 19.94
N GLU A 312 11.45 24.44 19.57
CA GLU A 312 10.00 24.58 19.60
C GLU A 312 9.32 23.59 18.63
N GLU A 313 9.87 23.44 17.42
CA GLU A 313 9.38 22.47 16.45
C GLU A 313 9.61 21.02 16.92
N HIS A 314 10.72 20.77 17.60
CA HIS A 314 11.02 19.47 18.17
C HIS A 314 9.97 19.08 19.24
N GLU A 315 9.62 20.00 20.14
CA GLU A 315 8.57 19.78 21.15
C GLU A 315 7.20 19.52 20.52
N ALA A 316 6.80 20.33 19.52
CA ALA A 316 5.54 20.13 18.80
C ALA A 316 5.48 18.77 18.08
N ARG A 317 6.59 18.32 17.50
CA ARG A 317 6.68 17.00 16.83
C ARG A 317 6.65 15.84 17.82
N ILE A 318 7.21 16.01 19.02
CA ILE A 318 7.07 15.02 20.11
C ILE A 318 5.61 14.92 20.53
N ALA A 319 4.94 16.05 20.75
CA ALA A 319 3.52 16.10 21.11
C ALA A 319 2.66 15.39 20.06
N PHE A 320 2.86 15.72 18.77
CA PHE A 320 2.21 15.03 17.66
C PHE A 320 2.39 13.50 17.74
N MET A 321 3.62 12.99 17.91
CA MET A 321 3.86 11.53 17.99
C MET A 321 3.22 10.85 19.22
N GLN A 322 2.97 11.60 20.29
CA GLN A 322 2.37 11.09 21.52
C GLN A 322 0.84 11.08 21.43
N SER A 323 0.26 12.18 20.94
CA SER A 323 -1.18 12.44 20.95
C SER A 323 -1.91 11.97 19.69
N ALA A 324 -1.24 11.88 18.53
CA ALA A 324 -1.86 11.48 17.25
C ALA A 324 -2.14 9.97 17.20
N VAL A 325 -3.08 9.50 18.03
CA VAL A 325 -3.37 8.08 18.23
C VAL A 325 -4.67 7.63 17.57
N ASP A 326 -5.55 8.54 17.19
CA ASP A 326 -6.76 8.30 16.39
C ASP A 326 -6.85 9.32 15.23
N GLU A 327 -7.77 9.09 14.28
CA GLU A 327 -7.92 9.89 13.07
C GLU A 327 -8.15 11.39 13.34
N GLU A 328 -8.87 11.74 14.42
CA GLU A 328 -9.23 13.12 14.73
C GLU A 328 -8.07 13.84 15.42
N ALA A 329 -7.47 13.21 16.43
CA ALA A 329 -6.26 13.71 17.08
C ALA A 329 -5.11 13.86 16.07
N PHE A 330 -4.95 12.90 15.14
CA PHE A 330 -3.96 12.98 14.08
C PHE A 330 -4.18 14.19 13.17
N ALA A 331 -5.42 14.45 12.72
CA ALA A 331 -5.73 15.61 11.88
C ALA A 331 -5.48 16.94 12.62
N ALA A 332 -5.87 17.01 13.89
CA ALA A 332 -5.73 18.21 14.70
C ALA A 332 -4.26 18.52 15.04
N GLU A 333 -3.50 17.53 15.51
CA GLU A 333 -2.08 17.69 15.83
C GLU A 333 -1.25 17.99 14.56
N LEU A 334 -1.58 17.37 13.43
CA LEU A 334 -0.91 17.66 12.15
C LEU A 334 -1.13 19.13 11.72
N ALA A 335 -2.31 19.71 11.98
CA ALA A 335 -2.60 21.11 11.69
C ALA A 335 -1.73 22.10 12.48
N LEU A 336 -1.13 21.65 13.59
CA LEU A 336 -0.19 22.43 14.40
C LEU A 336 1.26 22.31 13.92
N LEU A 337 1.57 21.31 13.08
CA LEU A 337 2.91 21.15 12.53
C LEU A 337 3.15 22.15 11.40
N ARG A 338 4.28 22.85 11.47
CA ARG A 338 4.78 23.70 10.39
C ARG A 338 6.02 23.07 9.76
N PRO A 339 6.18 23.13 8.43
CA PRO A 339 7.43 22.76 7.79
C PRO A 339 8.54 23.69 8.27
N ALA A 340 9.61 23.09 8.81
CA ALA A 340 10.76 23.81 9.33
C ALA A 340 11.69 24.36 8.22
N SER A 341 11.56 23.82 7.02
CA SER A 341 12.42 24.10 5.87
C SER A 341 11.70 23.70 4.58
N PRO A 342 12.05 24.28 3.41
CA PRO A 342 11.59 23.77 2.11
C PRO A 342 11.98 22.31 1.84
N TYR A 343 13.00 21.79 2.55
CA TYR A 343 13.44 20.39 2.48
C TYR A 343 12.74 19.48 3.50
N ASP A 344 11.88 20.05 4.36
CA ASP A 344 11.19 19.32 5.40
C ASP A 344 9.94 18.61 4.85
N ILE A 345 10.15 17.37 4.41
CA ILE A 345 9.12 16.54 3.80
C ILE A 345 8.34 15.70 4.82
N ALA A 346 8.79 15.62 6.08
CA ALA A 346 8.21 14.71 7.06
C ALA A 346 6.74 15.02 7.41
N PRO A 347 6.33 16.30 7.57
CA PRO A 347 4.92 16.66 7.74
C PRO A 347 4.04 16.30 6.53
N ALA A 348 4.61 16.13 5.33
CA ALA A 348 3.88 15.71 4.13
C ALA A 348 3.83 14.17 3.97
N LEU A 349 4.91 13.46 4.34
CA LEU A 349 4.97 11.99 4.29
C LEU A 349 4.05 11.31 5.31
N THR A 350 3.91 11.93 6.47
CA THR A 350 3.16 11.39 7.61
C THR A 350 1.66 11.24 7.32
N PRO A 351 0.92 12.27 6.87
CA PRO A 351 -0.48 12.12 6.46
C PRO A 351 -0.67 11.18 5.28
N LEU A 352 0.24 11.17 4.29
CA LEU A 352 0.19 10.21 3.18
C LEU A 352 0.21 8.76 3.70
N SER A 353 1.07 8.46 4.66
CA SER A 353 1.18 7.12 5.23
C SER A 353 -0.02 6.77 6.13
N GLY A 354 -0.51 7.74 6.92
CA GLY A 354 -1.70 7.57 7.75
C GLY A 354 -2.94 7.28 6.91
N ALA A 355 -3.18 8.09 5.87
CA ALA A 355 -4.30 7.94 4.95
C ALA A 355 -4.27 6.59 4.21
N VAL A 356 -3.10 6.16 3.73
CA VAL A 356 -2.95 4.82 3.14
C VAL A 356 -3.22 3.74 4.18
N GLY A 357 -2.70 3.85 5.40
CA GLY A 357 -2.96 2.88 6.48
C GLY A 357 -4.46 2.71 6.77
N MET A 358 -5.20 3.82 6.79
CA MET A 358 -6.64 3.87 7.05
C MET A 358 -7.50 3.15 6.02
N ARG A 359 -6.98 2.81 4.84
CA ARG A 359 -7.69 1.99 3.84
C ARG A 359 -8.09 0.62 4.39
N SER A 360 -7.27 0.03 5.26
CA SER A 360 -7.57 -1.25 5.92
C SER A 360 -8.77 -1.18 6.89
N TYR A 361 -9.15 0.04 7.30
CA TYR A 361 -10.26 0.33 8.21
C TYR A 361 -11.50 0.84 7.47
N ALA A 362 -11.52 0.87 6.13
CA ALA A 362 -12.62 1.44 5.35
C ALA A 362 -13.99 0.77 5.63
N GLN A 363 -13.99 -0.53 5.89
CA GLN A 363 -15.19 -1.31 6.22
C GLN A 363 -15.48 -1.41 7.73
N GLU A 364 -14.70 -0.74 8.57
CA GLU A 364 -14.91 -0.74 10.01
C GLU A 364 -16.29 -0.12 10.34
N PRO A 365 -17.09 -0.79 11.19
CA PRO A 365 -18.32 -0.22 11.71
C PRO A 365 -18.05 0.99 12.61
N VAL A 366 -18.93 1.99 12.56
CA VAL A 366 -18.85 3.17 13.43
C VAL A 366 -18.98 2.78 14.89
N TRP A 367 -18.17 3.41 15.75
CA TRP A 367 -18.23 3.26 17.21
C TRP A 367 -17.80 4.55 17.91
N PHE A 368 -18.54 4.94 18.95
CA PHE A 368 -18.16 6.00 19.88
C PHE A 368 -18.19 5.49 21.33
N PRO A 369 -17.46 6.13 22.24
CA PRO A 369 -17.60 5.94 23.69
C PRO A 369 -19.07 5.97 24.11
N GLY A 370 -19.48 4.98 24.91
CA GLY A 370 -20.89 4.76 25.28
C GLY A 370 -21.63 3.81 24.33
N PHE A 371 -21.11 3.53 23.13
CA PHE A 371 -21.66 2.48 22.28
C PHE A 371 -21.32 1.13 22.89
N GLY A 372 -22.30 0.23 22.90
CA GLY A 372 -22.14 -1.11 23.45
C GLY A 372 -21.11 -1.96 22.69
N GLY A 373 -20.92 -3.17 23.22
CA GLY A 373 -20.12 -4.22 22.61
C GLY A 373 -20.39 -5.52 23.35
N PRO A 374 -19.95 -6.67 22.80
CA PRO A 374 -20.13 -7.93 23.48
C PRO A 374 -19.42 -7.91 24.85
N SER A 375 -20.06 -8.51 25.83
CA SER A 375 -19.49 -8.78 27.14
C SER A 375 -18.36 -9.81 27.03
N ALA A 376 -17.47 -9.83 28.02
CA ALA A 376 -16.41 -10.85 28.08
C ALA A 376 -17.01 -12.27 28.14
N ARG A 377 -18.16 -12.43 28.83
CA ARG A 377 -18.90 -13.68 28.91
C ARG A 377 -19.41 -14.14 27.55
N GLU A 378 -20.03 -13.26 26.77
CA GLU A 378 -20.50 -13.60 25.41
C GLU A 378 -19.35 -14.03 24.51
N LEU A 379 -18.18 -13.39 24.59
CA LEU A 379 -17.00 -13.82 23.84
C LEU A 379 -16.46 -15.17 24.32
N THR A 380 -16.44 -15.42 25.63
CA THR A 380 -16.09 -16.74 26.18
C THR A 380 -17.06 -17.83 25.72
N GLU A 381 -18.37 -17.58 25.76
CA GLU A 381 -19.39 -18.54 25.32
C GLU A 381 -19.31 -18.79 23.80
N ARG A 382 -19.06 -17.74 23.00
CA ARG A 382 -19.01 -17.83 21.53
C ARG A 382 -17.70 -18.45 21.00
N TYR A 383 -16.57 -18.11 21.62
CA TYR A 383 -15.22 -18.45 21.12
C TYR A 383 -14.44 -19.42 22.00
N GLY A 384 -14.87 -19.69 23.23
CA GLY A 384 -14.15 -20.53 24.18
C GLY A 384 -12.93 -19.87 24.82
N ILE A 385 -12.71 -18.58 24.61
CA ILE A 385 -11.58 -17.85 25.20
C ILE A 385 -11.65 -17.87 26.73
N SER A 386 -10.51 -18.13 27.37
CA SER A 386 -10.48 -18.37 28.83
C SER A 386 -10.53 -17.09 29.66
N ALA A 387 -9.92 -16.01 29.18
CA ALA A 387 -9.92 -14.72 29.87
C ALA A 387 -9.65 -13.56 28.91
N ILE A 388 -10.32 -12.44 29.16
CA ILE A 388 -9.98 -11.13 28.60
C ILE A 388 -9.61 -10.22 29.78
N THR A 389 -8.40 -9.68 29.75
CA THR A 389 -7.84 -8.82 30.80
C THR A 389 -7.28 -7.53 30.21
N TYR A 390 -7.08 -6.53 31.07
CA TYR A 390 -6.63 -5.20 30.68
C TYR A 390 -5.57 -4.72 31.65
N SER A 391 -4.56 -3.99 31.16
CA SER A 391 -3.67 -3.21 32.02
C SER A 391 -4.42 -2.07 32.70
N ASP A 392 -3.89 -1.61 33.83
CA ASP A 392 -4.49 -0.49 34.59
C ASP A 392 -4.53 0.82 33.80
N SER A 393 -3.62 0.98 32.83
CA SER A 393 -3.58 2.12 31.92
C SER A 393 -4.69 2.12 30.86
N ILE A 394 -5.50 1.07 30.75
CA ILE A 394 -6.58 0.98 29.76
C ILE A 394 -7.90 1.49 30.34
N PRO A 395 -8.45 2.62 29.83
CA PRO A 395 -9.73 3.16 30.27
C PRO A 395 -10.86 2.14 30.19
N ALA A 396 -11.76 2.17 31.19
CA ALA A 396 -12.93 1.29 31.21
C ALA A 396 -13.87 1.53 30.01
N THR A 397 -13.93 2.79 29.56
CA THR A 397 -14.66 3.28 28.38
C THR A 397 -14.22 2.61 27.07
N TRP A 398 -12.95 2.18 26.96
CA TRP A 398 -12.42 1.50 25.76
C TRP A 398 -12.77 0.01 25.70
N ARG A 399 -13.08 -0.62 26.83
CA ARG A 399 -13.23 -2.08 26.92
C ARG A 399 -14.34 -2.64 26.02
N PRO A 400 -15.52 -1.99 25.84
CA PRO A 400 -16.51 -2.42 24.85
C PRO A 400 -15.98 -2.42 23.41
N TYR A 401 -15.25 -1.37 23.00
CA TYR A 401 -14.61 -1.30 21.69
C TYR A 401 -13.60 -2.43 21.50
N LEU A 402 -12.69 -2.63 22.45
CA LEU A 402 -11.66 -3.68 22.36
C LEU A 402 -12.27 -5.09 22.27
N ARG A 403 -13.40 -5.34 22.93
CA ARG A 403 -14.15 -6.60 22.81
C ARG A 403 -14.86 -6.72 21.47
N ARG A 404 -15.43 -5.62 20.96
CA ARG A 404 -16.02 -5.59 19.61
C ARG A 404 -14.98 -5.86 18.53
N MET A 405 -13.78 -5.31 18.67
CA MET A 405 -12.64 -5.58 17.79
C MET A 405 -12.30 -7.08 17.76
N LEU A 406 -12.20 -7.74 18.93
CA LEU A 406 -11.98 -9.19 18.98
C LEU A 406 -13.12 -9.98 18.35
N ASP A 407 -14.37 -9.55 18.58
CA ASP A 407 -15.54 -10.22 18.01
C ASP A 407 -15.52 -10.21 16.48
N LEU A 408 -15.24 -9.03 15.90
CA LEU A 408 -15.12 -8.86 14.45
C LEU A 408 -13.92 -9.66 13.90
N ALA A 409 -12.77 -9.60 14.57
CA ALA A 409 -11.57 -10.33 14.18
C ALA A 409 -11.78 -11.85 14.21
N PHE A 410 -12.30 -12.41 15.32
CA PHE A 410 -12.53 -13.85 15.43
C PHE A 410 -13.70 -14.35 14.56
N GLY A 411 -14.73 -13.54 14.37
CA GLY A 411 -15.80 -13.83 13.42
C GLY A 411 -15.27 -14.00 12.00
N ASP A 412 -14.40 -13.10 11.56
CA ASP A 412 -13.80 -13.13 10.23
C ASP A 412 -12.76 -14.24 10.06
N LEU A 413 -11.95 -14.49 11.09
CA LEU A 413 -11.02 -15.63 11.09
C LEU A 413 -11.74 -16.96 10.95
N ARG A 414 -12.89 -17.16 11.61
CA ARG A 414 -13.67 -18.41 11.49
C ARG A 414 -14.23 -18.63 10.09
N LEU A 415 -14.46 -17.57 9.31
CA LEU A 415 -14.90 -17.69 7.93
C LEU A 415 -13.76 -18.17 7.01
N VAL A 416 -12.53 -17.72 7.28
CA VAL A 416 -11.35 -18.10 6.48
C VAL A 416 -10.75 -19.44 6.93
N MET A 417 -10.67 -19.66 8.24
CA MET A 417 -10.05 -20.83 8.88
C MET A 417 -11.08 -21.51 9.79
N PRO A 418 -12.00 -22.32 9.23
CA PRO A 418 -13.10 -22.93 10.00
C PRO A 418 -12.61 -23.92 11.07
N ALA A 419 -11.43 -24.52 10.88
CA ALA A 419 -10.82 -25.45 11.82
C ALA A 419 -10.02 -24.75 12.94
N LEU A 420 -9.90 -23.42 12.91
CA LEU A 420 -9.19 -22.65 13.94
C LEU A 420 -9.92 -22.74 15.28
N ASP A 421 -9.22 -23.21 16.30
CA ASP A 421 -9.73 -23.30 17.67
C ASP A 421 -9.00 -22.30 18.58
N VAL A 422 -9.68 -21.25 19.03
CA VAL A 422 -9.14 -20.29 20.01
C VAL A 422 -9.59 -20.61 21.45
N SER A 423 -10.19 -21.78 21.68
CA SER A 423 -10.67 -22.18 23.00
C SER A 423 -9.50 -22.31 23.97
N GLY A 424 -9.64 -21.71 25.15
CA GLY A 424 -8.61 -21.65 26.18
C GLY A 424 -7.57 -20.54 25.98
N LEU A 425 -7.56 -19.82 24.85
CA LEU A 425 -6.67 -18.67 24.64
C LEU A 425 -6.98 -17.56 25.64
N ARG A 426 -5.94 -16.89 26.14
CA ARG A 426 -6.07 -15.68 26.96
C ARG A 426 -5.77 -14.45 26.10
N VAL A 427 -6.53 -13.38 26.31
CA VAL A 427 -6.26 -12.09 25.68
C VAL A 427 -6.02 -11.04 26.75
N HIS A 428 -4.96 -10.26 26.58
CA HIS A 428 -4.60 -9.17 27.47
C HIS A 428 -4.36 -7.91 26.65
N PHE A 429 -5.09 -6.85 26.96
CA PHE A 429 -4.91 -5.54 26.35
C PHE A 429 -3.95 -4.70 27.17
N GLY A 430 -2.81 -4.37 26.59
CA GLY A 430 -1.74 -3.62 27.26
C GLY A 430 -0.35 -4.01 26.76
N SER A 431 0.63 -3.20 27.15
CA SER A 431 2.04 -3.44 26.83
C SER A 431 2.59 -4.70 27.52
N SER A 432 3.61 -5.30 26.92
CA SER A 432 4.35 -6.40 27.55
C SER A 432 5.00 -5.92 28.86
N PRO A 433 4.97 -6.71 29.95
CA PRO A 433 5.64 -6.38 31.22
C PRO A 433 7.15 -6.12 31.08
N GLU A 434 7.77 -6.66 30.03
CA GLU A 434 9.20 -6.56 29.77
C GLU A 434 9.57 -5.32 28.92
N ASN A 435 8.60 -4.46 28.59
CA ASN A 435 8.79 -3.25 27.76
C ASN A 435 9.49 -3.51 26.42
N VAL A 436 9.39 -4.72 25.87
CA VAL A 436 9.92 -5.02 24.53
C VAL A 436 9.04 -4.30 23.50
N PRO A 437 9.58 -3.38 22.68
CA PRO A 437 8.80 -2.66 21.69
C PRO A 437 8.38 -3.62 20.57
N THR A 438 7.15 -4.13 20.67
CA THR A 438 6.51 -5.03 19.70
C THR A 438 5.11 -4.53 19.41
N LEU A 439 4.62 -4.73 18.18
CA LEU A 439 3.27 -4.29 17.79
C LEU A 439 2.20 -5.07 18.56
N ALA A 440 2.40 -6.38 18.68
CA ALA A 440 1.67 -7.31 19.51
C ALA A 440 2.59 -8.52 19.81
N MET A 441 2.15 -9.44 20.67
CA MET A 441 2.89 -10.66 20.95
C MET A 441 2.00 -11.80 21.45
N HIS A 442 2.22 -13.02 20.96
CA HIS A 442 1.77 -14.25 21.59
C HIS A 442 2.82 -14.77 22.58
N ASP A 443 2.43 -14.90 23.85
CA ASP A 443 3.21 -15.51 24.93
C ASP A 443 2.91 -17.01 25.00
N PRO A 444 3.81 -17.89 24.51
CA PRO A 444 3.54 -19.33 24.44
C PRO A 444 3.55 -20.00 25.81
N SER A 445 4.19 -19.39 26.83
CA SER A 445 4.27 -19.95 28.18
C SER A 445 2.91 -19.90 28.89
N LYS A 446 2.15 -18.84 28.64
CA LYS A 446 0.82 -18.60 29.23
C LYS A 446 -0.32 -18.80 28.24
N ARG A 447 -0.02 -19.11 26.98
CA ARG A 447 -0.96 -19.16 25.85
C ARG A 447 -1.83 -17.90 25.83
N ARG A 448 -1.19 -16.77 25.63
CA ARG A 448 -1.79 -15.44 25.81
C ARG A 448 -1.39 -14.48 24.70
N LEU A 449 -2.38 -13.82 24.09
CA LEU A 449 -2.15 -12.66 23.23
C LEU A 449 -1.98 -11.41 24.11
N LEU A 450 -0.92 -10.65 23.85
CA LEU A 450 -0.66 -9.32 24.37
C LEU A 450 -0.91 -8.31 23.25
N LEU A 451 -1.95 -7.50 23.42
CA LEU A 451 -2.45 -6.59 22.39
C LEU A 451 -2.40 -5.14 22.91
N PRO A 452 -1.30 -4.41 22.71
CA PRO A 452 -1.27 -2.97 22.97
C PRO A 452 -2.27 -2.23 22.05
N PRO A 453 -3.22 -1.44 22.59
CA PRO A 453 -4.28 -0.86 21.77
C PRO A 453 -3.79 0.01 20.60
N ALA A 454 -2.68 0.72 20.78
CA ALA A 454 -2.15 1.64 19.77
C ALA A 454 -1.43 0.95 18.60
N THR A 455 -1.16 -0.36 18.67
CA THR A 455 -0.31 -1.05 17.66
C THR A 455 -0.78 -2.44 17.26
N ALA A 456 -1.64 -3.08 18.06
CA ALA A 456 -1.96 -4.51 17.88
C ALA A 456 -3.01 -4.78 16.79
N ALA A 457 -3.89 -3.82 16.54
CA ALA A 457 -4.78 -3.95 15.39
C ALA A 457 -3.93 -3.98 14.12
N GLY A 458 -4.30 -4.83 13.16
CA GLY A 458 -3.54 -5.08 11.94
C GLY A 458 -2.51 -6.21 12.07
N THR A 459 -2.40 -6.83 13.25
CA THR A 459 -1.51 -7.98 13.50
C THR A 459 -2.19 -9.13 14.25
N ILE A 460 -3.51 -9.07 14.51
CA ILE A 460 -4.21 -10.13 15.26
C ILE A 460 -4.13 -11.48 14.54
N ALA A 461 -4.20 -11.50 13.20
CA ALA A 461 -4.05 -12.74 12.43
C ALA A 461 -2.66 -13.37 12.63
N HIS A 462 -1.61 -12.53 12.63
CA HIS A 462 -0.22 -12.94 12.90
C HIS A 462 -0.08 -13.57 14.30
N GLU A 463 -0.62 -12.93 15.34
CA GLU A 463 -0.51 -13.48 16.71
C GLU A 463 -1.35 -14.74 16.93
N VAL A 464 -2.51 -14.84 16.26
CA VAL A 464 -3.32 -16.07 16.25
C VAL A 464 -2.60 -17.19 15.52
N ALA A 465 -1.83 -16.90 14.47
CA ALA A 465 -1.00 -17.89 13.79
C ALA A 465 0.07 -18.47 14.74
N HIS A 466 0.64 -17.65 15.64
CA HIS A 466 1.52 -18.15 16.71
C HIS A 466 0.78 -19.05 17.72
N ASP A 467 -0.48 -18.76 18.08
CA ASP A 467 -1.28 -19.69 18.91
C ASP A 467 -1.55 -21.00 18.16
N LEU A 468 -1.84 -20.96 16.86
CA LEU A 468 -1.99 -22.16 16.04
C LEU A 468 -0.70 -23.00 16.05
N ASP A 469 0.45 -22.36 15.83
CA ASP A 469 1.77 -23.04 15.86
C ASP A 469 2.06 -23.65 17.24
N TRP A 470 1.68 -22.95 18.32
CA TRP A 470 1.74 -23.48 19.69
C TRP A 470 0.84 -24.70 19.91
N GLN A 471 -0.38 -24.69 19.36
CA GLN A 471 -1.29 -25.83 19.46
C GLN A 471 -0.74 -27.05 18.73
N VAL A 472 -0.12 -26.85 17.56
CA VAL A 472 0.59 -27.91 16.83
C VAL A 472 1.74 -28.44 17.68
N ALA A 473 2.49 -27.56 18.37
CA ALA A 473 3.59 -27.97 19.24
C ALA A 473 3.11 -28.92 20.35
N LEU A 474 1.97 -28.57 20.96
CA LEU A 474 1.34 -29.38 22.00
C LEU A 474 0.79 -30.70 21.47
N ARG A 475 0.10 -30.70 20.33
CA ARG A 475 -0.55 -31.90 19.75
C ARG A 475 0.48 -32.89 19.19
N ARG A 476 1.46 -32.39 18.43
CA ARG A 476 2.45 -33.19 17.70
C ARG A 476 3.67 -33.56 18.54
N TYR A 477 4.24 -32.60 19.28
CA TYR A 477 5.49 -32.81 20.03
C TYR A 477 5.28 -32.95 21.55
N ARG A 478 4.06 -32.76 22.05
CA ARG A 478 3.74 -32.81 23.49
C ARG A 478 4.54 -31.80 24.34
N VAL A 479 4.96 -30.69 23.73
CA VAL A 479 5.69 -29.60 24.40
C VAL A 479 4.75 -28.43 24.65
N ARG A 480 4.89 -27.79 25.82
CA ARG A 480 4.23 -26.52 26.15
C ARG A 480 5.26 -25.40 26.11
N GLY A 481 4.82 -24.19 25.80
CA GLY A 481 5.69 -23.00 25.88
C GLY A 481 6.61 -22.81 24.68
N ASP A 482 6.37 -23.49 23.56
CA ASP A 482 7.18 -23.38 22.34
C ASP A 482 6.29 -23.50 21.10
N TYR A 483 6.88 -23.26 19.92
CA TYR A 483 6.23 -23.33 18.61
C TYR A 483 6.66 -24.59 17.85
N ALA A 484 5.75 -25.19 17.09
CA ALA A 484 6.03 -26.37 16.30
C ALA A 484 7.04 -26.05 15.20
N SER A 485 6.95 -24.87 14.57
CA SER A 485 7.85 -24.50 13.48
C SER A 485 9.31 -24.41 13.91
N ASP A 486 9.58 -23.83 15.07
CA ASP A 486 10.94 -23.76 15.63
C ASP A 486 11.46 -25.13 16.09
N ARG A 487 10.57 -26.00 16.57
CA ARG A 487 10.92 -27.36 16.99
C ARG A 487 11.23 -28.25 15.80
N ALA A 488 10.36 -28.24 14.79
CA ALA A 488 10.47 -29.06 13.60
C ALA A 488 11.83 -28.82 12.92
N THR A 489 12.21 -27.55 12.74
CA THR A 489 13.47 -27.16 12.08
C THR A 489 14.74 -27.54 12.85
N ARG A 490 14.66 -27.80 14.16
CA ARG A 490 15.78 -28.37 14.95
C ARG A 490 15.94 -29.89 14.71
N SER A 491 14.94 -30.58 14.16
CA SER A 491 14.96 -32.02 13.89
C SER A 491 15.11 -32.31 12.39
N ARG A 492 16.15 -33.04 11.98
CA ARG A 492 16.45 -33.25 10.55
C ARG A 492 15.42 -34.11 9.80
N ASN A 493 14.67 -34.96 10.49
CA ASN A 493 13.79 -35.97 9.88
C ASN A 493 12.28 -35.67 10.03
N ASP A 494 11.90 -34.44 10.36
CA ASP A 494 10.50 -34.07 10.51
C ASP A 494 9.88 -33.63 9.17
N ARG A 495 8.73 -34.21 8.79
CA ARG A 495 7.97 -33.81 7.59
C ARG A 495 7.54 -32.35 7.62
N LEU A 496 7.14 -31.83 8.79
CA LEU A 496 6.80 -30.42 8.94
C LEU A 496 8.01 -29.51 8.69
N ALA A 497 9.21 -29.97 9.06
CA ALA A 497 10.45 -29.22 8.81
C ALA A 497 10.81 -29.12 7.33
N MET A 498 10.41 -30.09 6.50
CA MET A 498 10.58 -30.00 5.04
C MET A 498 9.70 -28.86 4.49
N HIS A 499 8.40 -28.89 4.78
CA HIS A 499 7.47 -27.87 4.28
C HIS A 499 7.78 -26.47 4.81
N LEU A 500 8.28 -26.34 6.05
CA LEU A 500 8.72 -25.04 6.58
C LEU A 500 10.01 -24.53 5.94
N ARG A 501 10.92 -25.42 5.51
CA ARG A 501 12.09 -25.02 4.73
C ARG A 501 11.66 -24.49 3.36
N ASP A 502 10.72 -25.17 2.71
CA ASP A 502 10.17 -24.71 1.42
C ASP A 502 9.50 -23.34 1.59
N LEU A 503 8.67 -23.18 2.63
CA LEU A 503 8.03 -21.92 2.99
C LEU A 503 9.05 -20.79 3.24
N ALA A 504 10.13 -21.07 3.99
CA ALA A 504 11.16 -20.08 4.30
C ALA A 504 12.06 -19.75 3.09
N SER A 505 12.31 -20.72 2.21
CA SER A 505 13.18 -20.56 1.04
C SER A 505 12.62 -19.56 0.02
N GLY A 506 11.29 -19.45 -0.08
CA GLY A 506 10.64 -18.47 -0.95
C GLY A 506 10.65 -17.02 -0.45
N LEU A 507 11.03 -16.76 0.82
CA LEU A 507 10.84 -15.46 1.49
C LEU A 507 12.15 -14.67 1.74
N LEU A 508 13.27 -15.10 1.15
CA LEU A 508 14.60 -14.58 1.45
C LEU A 508 14.87 -13.21 0.80
N GLU A 509 14.92 -12.19 1.66
CA GLU A 509 15.70 -10.96 1.46
C GLU A 509 16.59 -10.78 2.70
N ALA A 510 17.76 -10.17 2.52
CA ALA A 510 18.68 -9.86 3.62
C ALA A 510 18.03 -8.93 4.67
N PRO A 511 18.38 -9.08 5.97
CA PRO A 511 17.90 -8.19 7.02
C PRO A 511 18.23 -6.72 6.73
N ARG A 512 17.35 -5.80 7.09
CA ARG A 512 17.64 -4.36 7.00
C ARG A 512 18.75 -3.98 7.99
N PRO A 513 19.61 -2.99 7.67
CA PRO A 513 20.61 -2.50 8.62
C PRO A 513 19.94 -2.04 9.92
N GLY A 514 20.27 -2.70 11.04
CA GLY A 514 19.74 -2.38 12.37
C GLY A 514 18.65 -3.33 12.89
N GLU A 515 18.11 -4.24 12.09
CA GLU A 515 17.27 -5.33 12.58
C GLU A 515 18.13 -6.52 13.02
N PRO A 516 17.92 -7.08 14.22
CA PRO A 516 18.57 -8.34 14.59
C PRO A 516 18.09 -9.45 13.65
N ALA A 517 19.00 -9.90 12.77
CA ALA A 517 18.79 -10.92 11.74
C ALA A 517 18.14 -12.23 12.23
N VAL A 518 18.22 -12.50 13.53
CA VAL A 518 17.79 -13.74 14.20
C VAL A 518 16.26 -13.82 14.38
N HIS A 519 15.55 -12.68 14.51
CA HIS A 519 14.09 -12.71 14.69
C HIS A 519 13.34 -12.72 13.35
N ALA A 520 13.79 -11.98 12.35
CA ALA A 520 13.07 -11.81 11.09
C ALA A 520 13.02 -13.07 10.20
N THR A 521 13.89 -14.05 10.45
CA THR A 521 14.04 -15.29 9.68
C THR A 521 13.61 -16.55 10.46
N ARG A 522 13.09 -16.37 11.68
CA ARG A 522 12.67 -17.47 12.55
C ARG A 522 11.50 -18.23 11.90
N PRO A 523 11.50 -19.58 11.86
CA PRO A 523 10.45 -20.36 11.20
C PRO A 523 9.02 -20.05 11.66
N ALA A 524 8.82 -19.80 12.96
CA ALA A 524 7.52 -19.41 13.50
C ALA A 524 7.03 -18.05 12.96
N GLU A 525 7.94 -17.08 12.73
CA GLU A 525 7.61 -15.77 12.15
C GLU A 525 7.28 -15.87 10.66
N VAL A 526 8.03 -16.71 9.93
CA VAL A 526 7.76 -17.02 8.53
C VAL A 526 6.35 -17.61 8.39
N PHE A 527 6.02 -18.61 9.21
CA PHE A 527 4.68 -19.20 9.23
C PHE A 527 3.59 -18.16 9.55
N ALA A 528 3.78 -17.35 10.59
CA ALA A 528 2.81 -16.34 10.99
C ALA A 528 2.55 -15.28 9.91
N ARG A 529 3.60 -14.79 9.24
CA ARG A 529 3.47 -13.85 8.10
C ARG A 529 2.72 -14.47 6.92
N SER A 530 2.97 -15.74 6.62
CA SER A 530 2.27 -16.45 5.54
C SER A 530 0.78 -16.62 5.85
N ILE A 531 0.43 -16.89 7.11
CA ILE A 531 -0.98 -16.94 7.55
C ILE A 531 -1.63 -15.57 7.49
N ASP A 532 -0.93 -14.50 7.91
CA ASP A 532 -1.45 -13.13 7.85
C ASP A 532 -1.81 -12.74 6.39
N TRP A 533 -0.90 -13.00 5.44
CA TRP A 533 -1.19 -12.82 4.01
C TRP A 533 -2.40 -13.65 3.55
N PHE A 534 -2.44 -14.96 3.89
CA PHE A 534 -3.55 -15.85 3.54
C PHE A 534 -4.90 -15.32 4.04
N VAL A 535 -4.96 -14.86 5.29
CA VAL A 535 -6.18 -14.29 5.88
C VAL A 535 -6.62 -13.04 5.13
N ALA A 536 -5.68 -12.12 4.84
CA ALA A 536 -5.99 -10.90 4.10
C ALA A 536 -6.56 -11.19 2.71
N VAL A 537 -5.95 -12.09 1.94
CA VAL A 537 -6.40 -12.40 0.57
C VAL A 537 -7.71 -13.19 0.55
N ALA A 538 -7.91 -14.11 1.50
CA ALA A 538 -9.15 -14.89 1.57
C ALA A 538 -10.36 -14.04 1.97
N LEU A 539 -10.17 -13.03 2.84
CA LEU A 539 -11.21 -12.03 3.10
C LEU A 539 -11.47 -11.17 1.85
N ALA A 540 -10.40 -10.76 1.16
CA ALA A 540 -10.50 -9.94 -0.04
C ALA A 540 -11.27 -10.63 -1.18
N GLU A 541 -11.12 -11.95 -1.35
CA GLU A 541 -11.91 -12.75 -2.31
C GLU A 541 -13.42 -12.57 -2.11
N ASN A 542 -13.85 -12.31 -0.88
CA ASN A 542 -15.27 -12.13 -0.50
C ASN A 542 -15.66 -10.64 -0.41
N GLY A 543 -14.83 -9.74 -0.92
CA GLY A 543 -15.02 -8.28 -0.84
C GLY A 543 -14.95 -7.74 0.57
N ARG A 544 -14.26 -8.44 1.49
CA ARG A 544 -14.15 -8.07 2.91
C ARG A 544 -12.72 -7.64 3.24
N SER A 545 -12.60 -6.59 4.05
CA SER A 545 -11.34 -6.17 4.64
C SER A 545 -11.53 -6.00 6.15
N ASN A 546 -10.60 -6.52 6.94
CA ASN A 546 -10.61 -6.35 8.39
C ASN A 546 -9.25 -5.88 8.88
N GLY A 547 -9.12 -4.56 9.00
CA GLY A 547 -7.89 -3.89 9.44
C GLY A 547 -7.45 -4.23 10.87
N TYR A 548 -8.28 -4.89 11.68
CA TYR A 548 -7.86 -5.42 12.97
C TYR A 548 -7.07 -6.72 12.83
N LEU A 549 -7.43 -7.56 11.85
CA LEU A 549 -6.75 -8.83 11.59
C LEU A 549 -5.41 -8.63 10.90
N SER A 550 -5.42 -7.86 9.81
CA SER A 550 -4.28 -7.67 8.94
C SER A 550 -4.22 -6.24 8.42
N SER A 551 -3.02 -5.68 8.39
CA SER A 551 -2.76 -4.37 7.77
C SER A 551 -2.39 -4.46 6.28
N VAL A 552 -2.33 -5.67 5.71
CA VAL A 552 -1.98 -5.91 4.30
C VAL A 552 -3.05 -5.36 3.37
N GLN A 553 -2.64 -4.61 2.35
CA GLN A 553 -3.54 -4.00 1.38
C GLN A 553 -3.30 -4.46 -0.06
N ASP A 554 -2.04 -4.73 -0.40
CA ASP A 554 -1.58 -5.31 -1.66
C ASP A 554 -0.11 -5.77 -1.54
N ASP A 555 0.50 -6.14 -2.67
CA ASP A 555 1.87 -6.62 -2.82
C ASP A 555 2.97 -5.57 -2.56
N ILE A 556 2.66 -4.28 -2.64
CA ILE A 556 3.59 -3.17 -2.35
C ILE A 556 3.27 -2.53 -1.00
N LEU A 557 1.98 -2.37 -0.70
CA LEU A 557 1.43 -1.74 0.49
C LEU A 557 1.03 -2.83 1.49
N THR A 558 2.03 -3.53 2.04
CA THR A 558 1.83 -4.63 3.01
C THR A 558 1.45 -4.17 4.42
N GLY A 559 1.18 -2.88 4.61
CA GLY A 559 0.83 -2.29 5.90
C GLY A 559 2.03 -2.01 6.80
N TYR A 560 1.76 -2.01 8.10
CA TYR A 560 2.77 -1.84 9.15
C TYR A 560 3.10 -3.16 9.87
N GLY A 561 2.38 -4.25 9.54
CA GLY A 561 2.80 -5.60 9.91
C GLY A 561 4.10 -5.98 9.21
N THR A 562 4.76 -7.03 9.69
CA THR A 562 6.02 -7.52 9.08
C THR A 562 5.79 -8.43 7.86
N VAL A 563 4.57 -8.43 7.31
CA VAL A 563 4.16 -9.28 6.19
C VAL A 563 4.87 -8.88 4.90
N LYS A 564 5.20 -9.89 4.10
CA LYS A 564 5.78 -9.75 2.77
C LYS A 564 4.81 -10.26 1.72
N ALA A 565 4.95 -9.75 0.50
CA ALA A 565 4.27 -10.34 -0.65
C ALA A 565 4.74 -11.80 -0.85
N PRO A 566 3.87 -12.68 -1.40
CA PRO A 566 4.22 -14.05 -1.73
C PRO A 566 5.40 -14.12 -2.68
N ASP A 567 6.13 -15.22 -2.64
CA ASP A 567 7.22 -15.48 -3.56
C ASP A 567 6.72 -15.58 -5.02
N VAL A 568 7.58 -15.24 -5.99
CA VAL A 568 7.20 -15.30 -7.41
C VAL A 568 6.95 -16.75 -7.84
N SER A 569 7.72 -17.71 -7.32
CA SER A 569 7.63 -19.11 -7.74
C SER A 569 6.32 -19.80 -7.33
N GLY A 570 5.63 -19.28 -6.31
CA GLY A 570 4.44 -19.86 -5.70
C GLY A 570 4.72 -21.09 -4.84
N SER A 571 5.99 -21.46 -4.64
CA SER A 571 6.38 -22.61 -3.81
C SER A 571 6.00 -22.41 -2.34
N ALA A 572 6.10 -21.18 -1.83
CA ALA A 572 5.69 -20.88 -0.45
C ALA A 572 4.16 -21.03 -0.31
N GLY A 573 3.40 -20.72 -1.35
CA GLY A 573 1.94 -20.94 -1.37
C GLY A 573 1.55 -22.42 -1.30
N ASP A 574 2.23 -23.27 -2.07
CA ASP A 574 2.03 -24.73 -2.04
C ASP A 574 2.43 -25.31 -0.68
N ALA A 575 3.57 -24.86 -0.13
CA ALA A 575 4.06 -25.26 1.17
C ALA A 575 3.09 -24.86 2.29
N LEU A 576 2.57 -23.63 2.27
CA LEU A 576 1.60 -23.13 3.23
C LEU A 576 0.32 -23.99 3.24
N MET A 577 -0.24 -24.28 2.06
CA MET A 577 -1.45 -25.11 1.96
C MET A 577 -1.20 -26.53 2.44
N THR A 578 -0.02 -27.09 2.16
CA THR A 578 0.37 -28.41 2.66
C THR A 578 0.48 -28.43 4.19
N ILE A 579 1.01 -27.36 4.79
CA ILE A 579 1.06 -27.21 6.26
C ILE A 579 -0.37 -27.12 6.81
N LEU A 580 -1.22 -26.27 6.21
CA LEU A 580 -2.61 -26.08 6.65
C LEU A 580 -3.46 -27.35 6.54
N ASP A 581 -3.28 -28.15 5.48
CA ASP A 581 -3.93 -29.45 5.31
C ASP A 581 -3.67 -30.39 6.53
N GLU A 582 -2.54 -30.21 7.23
CA GLU A 582 -2.21 -30.97 8.44
C GLU A 582 -2.70 -30.28 9.73
N VAL A 583 -2.52 -28.97 9.85
CA VAL A 583 -2.65 -28.27 11.15
C VAL A 583 -3.98 -27.54 11.37
N ALA A 584 -4.55 -26.98 10.31
CA ALA A 584 -5.81 -26.23 10.34
C ALA A 584 -6.45 -26.26 8.93
N PRO A 585 -7.07 -27.38 8.53
CA PRO A 585 -7.59 -27.54 7.18
C PRO A 585 -8.59 -26.44 6.83
N VAL A 586 -8.45 -25.89 5.63
CA VAL A 586 -9.36 -24.88 5.06
C VAL A 586 -10.36 -25.55 4.12
N TYR A 587 -11.42 -24.83 3.73
CA TYR A 587 -12.39 -25.39 2.79
C TYR A 587 -11.73 -25.73 1.43
N PRO A 588 -12.12 -26.84 0.77
CA PRO A 588 -11.52 -27.25 -0.51
C PRO A 588 -11.56 -26.16 -1.59
N ARG A 589 -12.64 -25.37 -1.63
CA ARG A 589 -12.77 -24.23 -2.56
C ARG A 589 -11.70 -23.17 -2.33
N THR A 590 -11.51 -22.76 -1.07
CA THR A 590 -10.49 -21.77 -0.67
C THR A 590 -9.09 -22.28 -0.97
N ARG A 591 -8.80 -23.55 -0.66
CA ARG A 591 -7.52 -24.20 -0.99
C ARG A 591 -7.23 -24.16 -2.48
N GLN A 592 -8.17 -24.60 -3.32
CA GLN A 592 -7.99 -24.61 -4.77
C GLN A 592 -7.82 -23.21 -5.35
N TRP A 593 -8.62 -22.25 -4.87
CA TRP A 593 -8.48 -20.85 -5.28
C TRP A 593 -7.12 -20.28 -4.90
N PHE A 594 -6.67 -20.49 -3.66
CA PHE A 594 -5.38 -19.99 -3.19
C PHE A 594 -4.23 -20.58 -4.01
N LEU A 595 -4.20 -21.90 -4.23
CA LEU A 595 -3.15 -22.54 -5.04
C LEU A 595 -3.14 -22.06 -6.51
N ARG A 596 -4.31 -21.77 -7.09
CA ARG A 596 -4.39 -21.17 -8.43
C ARG A 596 -3.87 -19.73 -8.49
N THR A 597 -3.86 -19.03 -7.36
CA THR A 597 -3.53 -17.59 -7.30
C THR A 597 -2.11 -17.36 -6.79
N TYR A 598 -1.65 -18.17 -5.85
CA TYR A 598 -0.40 -18.01 -5.11
C TYR A 598 0.45 -19.30 -5.05
N GLY A 599 -0.01 -20.41 -5.62
CA GLY A 599 0.76 -21.65 -5.73
C GLY A 599 1.63 -21.72 -7.00
N THR A 600 2.35 -22.81 -7.21
CA THR A 600 3.26 -22.99 -8.37
C THR A 600 2.55 -23.05 -9.73
N ALA A 601 1.22 -23.18 -9.72
CA ALA A 601 0.38 -23.15 -10.90
C ALA A 601 -0.19 -21.77 -11.24
N ARG A 602 0.19 -20.73 -10.48
CA ARG A 602 -0.37 -19.38 -10.65
C ARG A 602 -0.03 -18.74 -11.99
N ALA A 603 -0.93 -17.85 -12.42
CA ALA A 603 -0.57 -16.84 -13.40
C ALA A 603 0.22 -15.74 -12.67
N LEU A 604 1.41 -15.40 -13.16
CA LEU A 604 2.13 -14.24 -12.65
C LEU A 604 1.36 -12.96 -13.01
N THR A 605 1.18 -12.09 -12.02
CA THR A 605 0.62 -10.75 -12.24
C THR A 605 1.64 -9.87 -12.98
N PRO A 606 1.23 -8.74 -13.58
CA PRO A 606 2.16 -7.80 -14.16
C PRO A 606 3.27 -7.36 -13.19
N TYR A 607 2.94 -7.16 -11.91
CA TYR A 607 3.94 -6.77 -10.93
C TYR A 607 4.89 -7.91 -10.55
N ASP A 608 4.39 -9.16 -10.45
CA ASP A 608 5.26 -10.32 -10.24
C ASP A 608 6.28 -10.48 -11.39
N LEU A 609 5.86 -10.27 -12.64
CA LEU A 609 6.73 -10.36 -13.81
C LEU A 609 7.85 -9.32 -13.77
N VAL A 610 7.54 -8.07 -13.40
CA VAL A 610 8.56 -7.04 -13.19
C VAL A 610 9.47 -7.45 -12.04
N ARG A 611 8.91 -7.83 -10.89
CA ARG A 611 9.64 -8.19 -9.68
C ARG A 611 10.61 -9.35 -9.90
N HIS A 612 10.21 -10.39 -10.63
CA HIS A 612 11.07 -11.53 -11.01
C HIS A 612 12.39 -11.07 -11.63
N VAL A 613 12.31 -10.09 -12.53
CA VAL A 613 13.49 -9.55 -13.22
C VAL A 613 14.27 -8.58 -12.33
N LEU A 614 13.59 -7.75 -11.54
CA LEU A 614 14.23 -6.73 -10.71
C LEU A 614 14.98 -7.33 -9.51
N GLU A 615 14.51 -8.44 -8.97
CA GLU A 615 15.07 -9.08 -7.77
C GLU A 615 16.21 -10.09 -8.08
N ALA A 616 16.44 -10.43 -9.35
CA ALA A 616 17.37 -11.48 -9.79
C ALA A 616 18.84 -11.33 -9.31
N ASP A 617 19.29 -10.09 -9.10
CA ASP A 617 20.68 -9.76 -8.74
C ASP A 617 20.85 -9.49 -7.23
N SER A 618 19.81 -9.72 -6.42
CA SER A 618 19.76 -9.30 -5.00
C SER A 618 20.24 -10.35 -4.00
N ALA A 619 20.25 -11.64 -4.37
CA ALA A 619 20.42 -12.74 -3.41
C ALA A 619 21.66 -13.63 -3.67
N ASP A 620 22.01 -13.91 -4.93
CA ASP A 620 23.04 -14.91 -5.26
C ASP A 620 24.38 -14.34 -5.76
N PHE A 621 24.42 -13.07 -6.20
CA PHE A 621 25.66 -12.51 -6.76
C PHE A 621 26.72 -12.17 -5.70
N ALA A 622 26.30 -11.72 -4.51
CA ALA A 622 27.23 -11.38 -3.43
C ALA A 622 27.91 -12.61 -2.79
N SER A 623 27.30 -13.79 -2.93
CA SER A 623 27.80 -15.06 -2.38
C SER A 623 28.63 -15.88 -3.39
N LEU A 624 28.46 -15.65 -4.70
CA LEU A 624 29.10 -16.45 -5.76
C LEU A 624 30.26 -15.77 -6.48
N VAL A 625 30.46 -14.46 -6.34
CA VAL A 625 31.58 -13.77 -7.00
C VAL A 625 32.82 -13.77 -6.09
N PRO A 626 33.91 -14.48 -6.45
CA PRO A 626 35.15 -14.39 -5.71
C PRO A 626 35.66 -12.94 -5.69
N LEU A 627 36.29 -12.52 -4.58
CA LEU A 627 36.96 -11.22 -4.40
C LEU A 627 38.01 -10.87 -5.50
N SER A 628 38.26 -11.77 -6.45
CA SER A 628 39.22 -11.65 -7.55
C SER A 628 38.62 -11.23 -8.91
N VAL A 629 37.32 -10.94 -9.01
CA VAL A 629 36.74 -10.46 -10.28
C VAL A 629 37.12 -8.98 -10.49
N GLU A 630 37.85 -8.70 -11.57
CA GLU A 630 38.15 -7.33 -11.99
C GLU A 630 36.87 -6.52 -12.16
N ILE A 631 36.87 -5.28 -11.66
CA ILE A 631 35.73 -4.35 -11.61
C ILE A 631 34.98 -4.26 -12.95
N GLY A 632 35.66 -4.44 -14.08
CA GLY A 632 35.07 -4.45 -15.43
C GLY A 632 34.10 -5.60 -15.71
N ASN A 633 34.35 -6.82 -15.21
CA ASN A 633 33.55 -8.00 -15.52
C ASN A 633 32.30 -8.16 -14.63
N ALA A 634 32.27 -7.50 -13.47
CA ALA A 634 31.15 -7.56 -12.54
C ALA A 634 29.86 -6.99 -13.14
N GLY A 635 29.96 -5.90 -13.92
CA GLY A 635 28.80 -5.29 -14.60
C GLY A 635 28.14 -6.24 -15.61
N THR A 636 28.94 -6.83 -16.50
CA THR A 636 28.47 -7.77 -17.51
C THR A 636 27.83 -9.03 -16.89
N MET A 637 28.45 -9.59 -15.85
CA MET A 637 27.91 -10.75 -15.15
C MET A 637 26.54 -10.48 -14.51
N ARG A 638 26.33 -9.29 -13.94
CA ARG A 638 25.02 -8.88 -13.41
C ARG A 638 23.98 -8.68 -14.52
N VAL A 639 24.39 -8.21 -15.70
CA VAL A 639 23.51 -8.13 -16.89
C VAL A 639 23.11 -9.52 -17.38
N VAL A 640 24.02 -10.51 -17.32
CA VAL A 640 23.71 -11.91 -17.64
C VAL A 640 22.65 -12.48 -16.69
N ALA A 641 22.77 -12.25 -15.38
CA ALA A 641 21.75 -12.68 -14.40
C ALA A 641 20.36 -12.09 -14.70
N VAL A 642 20.31 -10.83 -15.15
CA VAL A 642 19.06 -10.19 -15.59
C VAL A 642 18.51 -10.85 -16.86
N SER A 643 19.39 -11.25 -17.79
CA SER A 643 18.98 -12.01 -18.99
C SER A 643 18.39 -13.37 -18.62
N GLU A 644 19.01 -14.10 -17.70
CA GLU A 644 18.53 -15.41 -17.24
C GLU A 644 17.15 -15.27 -16.58
N ALA A 645 16.97 -14.30 -15.68
CA ALA A 645 15.68 -14.03 -15.04
C ALA A 645 14.59 -13.60 -16.04
N ARG A 646 14.95 -12.83 -17.08
CA ARG A 646 14.03 -12.49 -18.17
C ARG A 646 13.56 -13.75 -18.89
N ASP A 647 14.48 -14.65 -19.21
CA ASP A 647 14.17 -15.88 -19.94
C ASP A 647 13.35 -16.86 -19.08
N GLU A 648 13.61 -16.92 -17.77
CA GLU A 648 12.76 -17.62 -16.80
C GLU A 648 11.33 -17.05 -16.74
N ALA A 649 11.19 -15.72 -16.73
CA ALA A 649 9.89 -15.06 -16.76
C ALA A 649 9.13 -15.37 -18.06
N PHE A 650 9.81 -15.43 -19.20
CA PHE A 650 9.22 -15.91 -20.45
C PHE A 650 8.78 -17.38 -20.36
N GLY A 651 9.59 -18.24 -19.75
CA GLY A 651 9.25 -19.63 -19.48
C GLY A 651 8.01 -19.77 -18.58
N ALA A 652 7.87 -18.92 -17.55
CA ALA A 652 6.68 -18.89 -16.70
C ALA A 652 5.41 -18.49 -17.48
N ILE A 653 5.52 -17.53 -18.41
CA ILE A 653 4.44 -17.17 -19.33
C ILE A 653 4.06 -18.37 -20.22
N ASP A 654 5.04 -19.06 -20.81
CA ASP A 654 4.82 -20.23 -21.66
C ASP A 654 4.11 -21.36 -20.90
N GLN A 655 4.59 -21.69 -19.71
CA GLN A 655 4.01 -22.74 -18.87
C GLN A 655 2.55 -22.44 -18.51
N TRP A 656 2.23 -21.18 -18.18
CA TRP A 656 0.86 -20.78 -17.91
C TRP A 656 -0.04 -20.96 -19.14
N ILE A 657 0.43 -20.53 -20.32
CA ILE A 657 -0.30 -20.68 -21.59
C ILE A 657 -0.55 -22.15 -21.90
N CYS A 658 0.43 -23.03 -21.68
CA CYS A 658 0.30 -24.46 -21.93
C CYS A 658 -0.76 -25.12 -21.03
N ARG A 659 -1.01 -24.56 -19.82
CA ARG A 659 -2.01 -25.06 -18.87
C ARG A 659 -3.40 -24.43 -19.08
N ALA A 660 -3.46 -23.24 -19.69
CA ALA A 660 -4.70 -22.51 -19.90
C ALA A 660 -5.58 -23.17 -20.98
N PRO A 661 -6.89 -23.35 -20.76
CA PRO A 661 -7.82 -23.76 -21.81
C PRO A 661 -7.70 -22.87 -23.05
N ALA A 662 -7.78 -23.43 -24.27
CA ALA A 662 -7.65 -22.66 -25.50
C ALA A 662 -8.61 -21.46 -25.62
N ALA A 663 -9.80 -21.55 -25.03
CA ALA A 663 -10.79 -20.46 -24.98
C ALA A 663 -10.42 -19.31 -24.03
N SER A 664 -9.41 -19.50 -23.17
CA SER A 664 -8.93 -18.50 -22.19
C SER A 664 -7.59 -17.87 -22.60
N HIS A 665 -7.01 -18.28 -23.74
CA HIS A 665 -5.77 -17.71 -24.25
C HIS A 665 -6.05 -16.37 -24.94
N ASP A 666 -5.53 -15.29 -24.37
CA ASP A 666 -5.51 -13.95 -24.97
C ASP A 666 -4.10 -13.62 -25.47
N ARG A 667 -3.94 -13.59 -26.81
CA ARG A 667 -2.67 -13.27 -27.46
C ARG A 667 -2.19 -11.85 -27.16
N ALA A 668 -3.10 -10.89 -27.07
CA ALA A 668 -2.71 -9.50 -26.81
C ALA A 668 -2.23 -9.31 -25.36
N LEU A 669 -2.80 -10.07 -24.42
CA LEU A 669 -2.32 -10.11 -23.04
C LEU A 669 -0.93 -10.76 -22.95
N GLU A 670 -0.72 -11.88 -23.66
CA GLU A 670 0.59 -12.53 -23.76
C GLU A 670 1.66 -11.55 -24.28
N GLU A 671 1.39 -10.89 -25.40
CA GLU A 671 2.31 -9.93 -26.02
C GLU A 671 2.65 -8.79 -25.05
N ALA A 672 1.64 -8.21 -24.39
CA ALA A 672 1.85 -7.17 -23.39
C ALA A 672 2.70 -7.63 -22.19
N ARG A 673 2.52 -8.88 -21.72
CA ARG A 673 3.35 -9.46 -20.64
C ARG A 673 4.80 -9.61 -21.09
N ARG A 674 5.04 -10.11 -22.30
CA ARG A 674 6.39 -10.27 -22.84
C ARG A 674 7.09 -8.93 -23.03
N THR A 675 6.41 -7.94 -23.59
CA THR A 675 6.94 -6.58 -23.71
C THR A 675 7.30 -6.01 -22.33
N LEU A 676 6.42 -6.16 -21.33
CA LEU A 676 6.71 -5.68 -19.98
C LEU A 676 7.97 -6.34 -19.38
N VAL A 677 8.14 -7.66 -19.55
CA VAL A 677 9.35 -8.38 -19.09
C VAL A 677 10.62 -7.87 -19.77
N SER A 678 10.58 -7.65 -21.10
CA SER A 678 11.69 -7.04 -21.83
C SER A 678 12.00 -5.62 -21.35
N GLU A 679 10.98 -4.80 -21.11
CA GLU A 679 11.14 -3.44 -20.58
C GLU A 679 11.73 -3.44 -19.17
N ALA A 680 11.32 -4.39 -18.31
CA ALA A 680 11.89 -4.56 -16.98
C ALA A 680 13.36 -4.97 -17.03
N ALA A 681 13.72 -5.92 -17.89
CA ALA A 681 15.09 -6.37 -18.09
C ALA A 681 15.97 -5.22 -18.62
N ALA A 682 15.49 -4.51 -19.64
CA ALA A 682 16.19 -3.37 -20.20
C ALA A 682 16.35 -2.24 -19.16
N ALA A 683 15.33 -1.92 -18.37
CA ALA A 683 15.41 -0.92 -17.31
C ALA A 683 16.46 -1.31 -16.25
N ARG A 684 16.42 -2.55 -15.74
CA ARG A 684 17.39 -3.04 -14.76
C ARG A 684 18.82 -3.07 -15.31
N GLY A 685 18.99 -3.54 -16.55
CA GLY A 685 20.28 -3.56 -17.25
C GLY A 685 20.87 -2.16 -17.39
N ARG A 686 20.06 -1.17 -17.80
CA ARG A 686 20.48 0.24 -17.85
C ARG A 686 20.89 0.76 -16.46
N GLY A 687 20.15 0.41 -15.41
CA GLY A 687 20.51 0.79 -14.03
C GLY A 687 21.85 0.22 -13.57
N ILE A 688 22.13 -1.05 -13.88
CA ILE A 688 23.45 -1.67 -13.62
C ILE A 688 24.54 -0.94 -14.40
N ALA A 689 24.34 -0.69 -15.69
CA ALA A 689 25.30 -0.01 -16.54
C ALA A 689 25.61 1.42 -16.08
N LEU A 690 24.58 2.18 -15.65
CA LEU A 690 24.74 3.53 -15.14
C LEU A 690 25.51 3.57 -13.82
N ALA A 691 25.20 2.67 -12.89
CA ALA A 691 25.92 2.56 -11.61
C ALA A 691 27.39 2.15 -11.84
N GLN A 692 27.63 1.21 -12.75
CA GLN A 692 28.98 0.78 -13.10
C GLN A 692 29.77 1.89 -13.81
N ALA A 693 29.14 2.64 -14.72
CA ALA A 693 29.79 3.76 -15.41
C ALA A 693 30.16 4.89 -14.44
N GLU A 694 29.30 5.15 -13.43
CA GLU A 694 29.59 6.08 -12.34
C GLU A 694 30.77 5.59 -11.49
N GLN A 695 30.85 4.28 -11.21
CA GLN A 695 31.98 3.71 -10.47
C GLN A 695 33.30 3.78 -11.25
N ILE A 696 33.28 3.57 -12.57
CA ILE A 696 34.48 3.55 -13.42
C ILE A 696 35.00 4.97 -13.69
N ALA A 697 34.12 5.91 -14.05
CA ALA A 697 34.52 7.23 -14.55
C ALA A 697 33.70 8.41 -13.98
N GLY A 698 33.04 8.20 -12.84
CA GLY A 698 32.24 9.23 -12.16
C GLY A 698 31.08 9.74 -13.01
N GLU A 699 30.70 11.00 -12.78
CA GLU A 699 29.60 11.66 -13.51
C GLU A 699 29.81 11.71 -15.03
N ARG A 700 31.06 11.73 -15.52
CA ARG A 700 31.35 11.69 -16.96
C ARG A 700 31.01 10.34 -17.58
N GLY A 701 31.38 9.23 -16.91
CA GLY A 701 31.02 7.89 -17.35
C GLY A 701 29.51 7.69 -17.39
N LYS A 702 28.83 8.11 -16.32
CA LYS A 702 27.35 8.09 -16.24
C LYS A 702 26.70 8.92 -17.35
N ALA A 703 27.17 10.14 -17.59
CA ALA A 703 26.63 11.01 -18.64
C ALA A 703 26.86 10.46 -20.05
N TRP A 704 28.02 9.85 -20.31
CA TRP A 704 28.28 9.12 -21.56
C TRP A 704 27.29 7.96 -21.74
N MET A 705 27.12 7.13 -20.71
CA MET A 705 26.21 5.98 -20.76
C MET A 705 24.74 6.39 -20.94
N MET A 706 24.29 7.47 -20.29
CA MET A 706 22.96 8.04 -20.51
C MET A 706 22.74 8.45 -21.98
N ARG A 707 23.74 9.09 -22.59
CA ARG A 707 23.67 9.47 -24.00
C ARG A 707 23.66 8.25 -24.93
N GLU A 708 24.45 7.22 -24.63
CA GLU A 708 24.47 5.98 -25.42
C GLU A 708 23.13 5.25 -25.44
N PHE A 709 22.35 5.34 -24.37
CA PHE A 709 21.02 4.74 -24.30
C PHE A 709 19.91 5.63 -24.85
N TYR A 710 20.00 6.96 -24.69
CA TYR A 710 18.86 7.86 -24.92
C TYR A 710 19.08 8.96 -25.95
N GLY A 711 20.32 9.19 -26.42
CA GLY A 711 20.64 10.26 -27.35
C GLY A 711 20.44 11.66 -26.75
N ALA A 712 19.87 12.60 -27.51
CA ALA A 712 19.55 13.94 -27.01
C ALA A 712 18.34 13.89 -26.03
N PRO A 713 18.26 14.74 -24.99
CA PRO A 713 19.04 15.96 -24.73
C PRO A 713 20.36 15.78 -23.96
N TRP A 714 20.85 14.54 -23.75
CA TRP A 714 22.09 14.32 -23.02
C TRP A 714 23.32 14.78 -23.85
N PRO A 715 24.17 15.68 -23.29
CA PRO A 715 25.26 16.30 -24.05
C PRO A 715 26.34 15.28 -24.42
N PRO A 716 27.11 15.52 -25.50
CA PRO A 716 28.24 14.65 -25.86
C PRO A 716 29.30 14.71 -24.76
N VAL A 717 29.84 13.55 -24.42
CA VAL A 717 30.94 13.41 -23.46
C VAL A 717 32.04 12.62 -24.14
N GLU A 718 33.26 13.15 -24.14
CA GLU A 718 34.46 12.43 -24.59
C GLU A 718 35.09 11.70 -23.41
N LEU A 719 35.42 10.43 -23.59
CA LEU A 719 36.10 9.55 -22.65
C LEU A 719 37.37 8.99 -23.32
N ASP A 720 38.37 8.59 -22.53
CA ASP A 720 39.59 7.95 -23.05
C ASP A 720 39.33 6.51 -23.52
N GLU A 721 40.21 5.99 -24.38
CA GLU A 721 40.07 4.66 -24.98
C GLU A 721 40.01 3.52 -23.94
N GLY A 722 40.73 3.65 -22.82
CA GLY A 722 40.72 2.65 -21.75
C GLY A 722 39.38 2.57 -21.04
N THR A 723 38.79 3.73 -20.73
CA THR A 723 37.43 3.82 -20.18
C THR A 723 36.38 3.28 -21.16
N LEU A 724 36.48 3.62 -22.45
CA LEU A 724 35.55 3.13 -23.48
C LEU A 724 35.61 1.61 -23.64
N ALA A 725 36.80 1.00 -23.59
CA ALA A 725 36.98 -0.45 -23.66
C ALA A 725 36.25 -1.21 -22.54
N LEU A 726 36.00 -0.56 -21.39
CA LEU A 726 35.23 -1.13 -20.28
C LEU A 726 33.72 -0.87 -20.40
N LEU A 727 33.31 0.30 -20.90
CA LEU A 727 31.89 0.70 -20.93
C LEU A 727 31.11 0.18 -22.15
N VAL A 728 31.74 0.09 -23.32
CA VAL A 728 31.07 -0.34 -24.56
C VAL A 728 30.50 -1.76 -24.45
N PRO A 729 31.23 -2.78 -23.94
CA PRO A 729 30.67 -4.13 -23.83
C PRO A 729 29.44 -4.21 -22.92
N ILE A 730 29.41 -3.40 -21.85
CA ILE A 730 28.27 -3.32 -20.94
C ILE A 730 27.07 -2.70 -21.66
N ALA A 731 27.28 -1.62 -22.43
CA ALA A 731 26.22 -0.97 -23.19
C ALA A 731 25.63 -1.90 -24.27
N GLU A 732 26.46 -2.69 -24.95
CA GLU A 732 26.04 -3.69 -25.92
C GLU A 732 25.22 -4.80 -25.27
N ALA A 733 25.70 -5.38 -24.16
CA ALA A 733 24.97 -6.41 -23.41
C ALA A 733 23.59 -5.93 -22.94
N VAL A 734 23.46 -4.66 -22.54
CA VAL A 734 22.17 -4.07 -22.16
C VAL A 734 21.24 -3.87 -23.37
N ARG A 735 21.76 -3.52 -24.55
CA ARG A 735 20.94 -3.39 -25.77
C ARG A 735 20.34 -4.74 -26.19
N GLU A 736 21.03 -5.84 -25.95
CA GLU A 736 20.51 -7.20 -26.20
C GLU A 736 19.36 -7.60 -25.26
N LEU A 737 19.28 -7.01 -24.06
CA LEU A 737 18.17 -7.28 -23.12
C LEU A 737 16.81 -6.80 -23.63
N ALA A 738 16.79 -5.72 -24.41
CA ALA A 738 15.57 -5.08 -24.90
C ALA A 738 14.88 -5.85 -26.06
N VAL A 739 15.58 -6.81 -26.67
CA VAL A 739 15.06 -7.60 -27.79
C VAL A 739 14.11 -8.67 -27.27
N THR A 740 12.89 -8.73 -27.82
CA THR A 740 11.96 -9.83 -27.50
C THR A 740 12.41 -11.11 -28.22
N ARG A 741 12.16 -12.29 -27.64
CA ARG A 741 12.51 -13.59 -28.28
C ARG A 741 11.90 -13.76 -29.69
N GLU A 742 10.86 -12.99 -30.03
CA GLU A 742 10.22 -12.96 -31.34
C GLU A 742 11.00 -12.15 -32.41
N GLU A 743 11.85 -11.20 -32.00
CA GLU A 743 12.62 -10.31 -32.88
C GLU A 743 14.03 -10.84 -33.23
N LEU A 744 14.47 -11.94 -32.62
CA LEU A 744 15.69 -12.62 -33.04
C LEU A 744 15.53 -13.10 -34.50
N PRO A 745 16.51 -12.87 -35.40
CA PRO A 745 16.40 -13.26 -36.79
C PRO A 745 16.09 -14.75 -36.90
N LYS A 746 14.89 -15.07 -37.41
CA LYS A 746 14.59 -16.42 -37.88
C LYS A 746 15.49 -16.66 -39.06
N ASP A 747 16.48 -17.53 -38.88
CA ASP A 747 17.23 -18.07 -40.00
C ASP A 747 16.25 -18.48 -41.11
N VAL A 748 16.50 -17.89 -42.28
CA VAL A 748 15.64 -17.91 -43.45
C VAL A 748 15.34 -19.36 -43.80
N PHE A 749 14.05 -19.71 -43.92
CA PHE A 749 13.48 -21.04 -44.22
C PHE A 749 13.16 -22.00 -43.06
N ARG A 750 12.72 -21.51 -41.91
CA ARG A 750 11.77 -22.28 -41.06
C ARG A 750 10.56 -21.44 -40.68
N LEU A 751 9.39 -21.78 -41.24
CA LEU A 751 8.08 -21.47 -40.65
C LEU A 751 7.94 -22.27 -39.33
N ALA A 752 8.78 -21.95 -38.34
CA ALA A 752 8.65 -22.53 -37.02
C ALA A 752 7.53 -21.77 -36.29
N ARG A 753 6.49 -22.52 -35.90
CA ARG A 753 5.66 -22.15 -34.74
C ARG A 753 6.61 -21.82 -33.59
N ILE A 754 6.28 -20.80 -32.79
CA ILE A 754 6.94 -20.57 -31.51
C ILE A 754 6.89 -21.90 -30.75
N GLU A 755 8.04 -22.52 -30.53
CA GLU A 755 8.14 -23.71 -29.66
C GLU A 755 7.91 -23.22 -28.24
N ARG A 756 6.64 -23.27 -27.81
CA ARG A 756 6.28 -23.11 -26.40
C ARG A 756 6.94 -24.24 -25.64
N ASP A 757 7.70 -23.93 -24.59
CA ASP A 757 8.24 -24.94 -23.71
C ASP A 757 7.13 -25.49 -22.80
N CYS A 758 6.34 -26.42 -23.36
CA CYS A 758 5.30 -27.13 -22.63
C CYS A 758 5.82 -28.41 -21.97
N ALA A 759 7.14 -28.69 -21.98
CA ALA A 759 7.69 -29.99 -21.58
C ALA A 759 7.38 -30.36 -20.12
N ASN A 760 7.13 -29.36 -19.26
CA ASN A 760 6.85 -29.50 -17.83
C ASN A 760 5.43 -29.03 -17.42
N ALA A 761 4.51 -28.82 -18.36
CA ALA A 761 3.13 -28.46 -18.03
C ALA A 761 2.33 -29.75 -17.71
N PRO A 762 1.88 -29.99 -16.47
CA PRO A 762 0.96 -31.09 -16.21
C PRO A 762 -0.31 -30.85 -17.04
N PHE A 763 -0.67 -31.83 -17.88
CA PHE A 763 -1.87 -31.77 -18.69
C PHE A 763 -3.08 -31.53 -17.78
N ALA A 764 -3.88 -30.52 -18.11
CA ALA A 764 -5.17 -30.31 -17.45
C ALA A 764 -6.01 -31.57 -17.68
N VAL A 765 -6.20 -32.37 -16.63
CA VAL A 765 -7.23 -33.41 -16.62
C VAL A 765 -8.56 -32.68 -16.66
N GLN A 766 -9.33 -32.93 -17.73
CA GLN A 766 -10.65 -32.36 -17.97
C GLN A 766 -11.63 -32.62 -16.82
#